data_AF-A0A0W0WXB1-F1
#
_entry.id   AF-A0A0W0WXB1-F1
#
_cell.length_a   1.000
_cell.length_b   1.000
_cell.length_c   1.000
_cell.angle_alpha   90.00
_cell.angle_beta   90.00
_cell.angle_gamma   90.00
#
_symmetry.space_group_name_H-M   'P 1'
#
loop_
_entity.id
_entity.type
_entity.pdbx_description
1 polymer ?
#
loop_
_entity_poly.entity_id
_entity_poly.type
_entity_poly.pdbx_seq_one_letter_code
_entity_poly.pdbx_strand_id
1 'polypeptide(L)'
;MLCELFSWMNNHDGILEADHSRIIVRSEFESEQLLASEKRRKLLAALRILRFENPSDSVGITNASRQIEHHENFLRFMQFCRAKFETHEAYSLIQLGLEYLLSLEEDSAIAIPRQEKCTQLFHAFLEHQKEQAHAFYEANKAKLNEEIHAMVAVENVKTFLADLSVGLKHQGVPLGVAHLFKCYLDDTEKFAASLLWLVRQGVTAKDIVKTGLLHEFMLYHLSYLHDSESPVLGLYSVLKRFPEAELLIAEAARVRCEDRGFQRYNLTGVVPVDPDVLESVEAEMPAPEFTATPENFALLHELFNGPFTYSALLWYAASNHEAGAAFLREALNRGLRPEQLSALINGIASLNSPELLEKLASLLADATVEHLASLKHGSVFHLVTYMPALCRKISTMDMGDYLQKIPADTSAFDYIAQLMALFLVFRNTSSTVAVPVFEAIIDKLLSHPEFLDDSEFIVELRKFARKNTIIADKMSRLETSLDECIAEQTLTLPFVEEHYHAIEDTWFSVARQISSLREILPIPSYYPQDKYALQLSVAKALWAQHPREFALGDFFAALEMESVFNEENVNAYERMLIEIVTAIDDEILRQEIIRRLAEKYNGNEWICHDYGGGSLFNRAAKQGNVGFLTWLIEVGHFEPNRFVIRTVVTQAAEAHQWNMVEFFCRTMLDQLDRSIIKKLFKQAAEHGELRCVQIIHEKASHLLDKKSIEEAFKDAVANDHLPVVQFVGSLERHEAPCDAVQVKGFKLALASNQLAMAQYLTSLPGNRLMQQEVELALIEFAGKNDVAKVRLLCGLTENAPRQIAIERACERAASRGSYDALIYFCGLRENAPRVRTIENALRLAVGRRRVREVDALCHLSLNPPRPGAIEQAFIGAASANDQEMVRYFCTNEALLSRKAVDLGLQAAAQAGHLAIVQDIYLKAPSAKAVRYALRKATSAGHEAVVEFLRHPLAMAVSVSEPKPATLKRHLSVGEGLVAFGLFSPPATPLQKSLSYGCELSRLRAGRAIVSF
;
A
#
# COMPACT_ATOMS: atom_id res chain seq x y z
N MET A 1 -59.53 -30.53 46.22
CA MET A 1 -58.69 -29.53 45.53
C MET A 1 -58.33 -29.96 44.11
N LEU A 2 -57.44 -30.95 43.92
CA LEU A 2 -57.02 -31.37 42.57
C LEU A 2 -58.17 -32.02 41.78
N CYS A 3 -59.15 -32.61 42.47
CA CYS A 3 -60.37 -33.12 41.84
C CYS A 3 -61.27 -32.00 41.28
N GLU A 4 -61.34 -30.81 41.90
CA GLU A 4 -62.08 -29.68 41.34
C GLU A 4 -61.36 -29.10 40.11
N LEU A 5 -60.05 -28.85 40.20
CA LEU A 5 -59.24 -28.41 39.06
C LEU A 5 -59.37 -29.38 37.88
N PHE A 6 -59.23 -30.69 38.13
CA PHE A 6 -59.42 -31.71 37.10
C PHE A 6 -60.83 -31.70 36.50
N SER A 7 -61.88 -31.55 37.33
CA SER A 7 -63.26 -31.54 36.83
C SER A 7 -63.54 -30.29 36.00
N TRP A 8 -63.00 -29.13 36.40
CA TRP A 8 -63.09 -27.88 35.64
C TRP A 8 -62.34 -27.96 34.30
N MET A 9 -61.14 -28.54 34.27
CA MET A 9 -60.37 -28.71 33.02
C MET A 9 -61.02 -29.65 32.00
N ASN A 10 -61.93 -30.54 32.42
CA ASN A 10 -62.60 -31.51 31.55
C ASN A 10 -64.09 -31.18 31.27
N ASN A 11 -64.66 -30.17 31.95
CA ASN A 11 -66.03 -29.72 31.72
C ASN A 11 -66.06 -28.50 30.78
N HIS A 12 -67.13 -28.36 30.00
CA HIS A 12 -67.32 -27.19 29.14
C HIS A 12 -67.74 -25.96 29.98
N ASP A 13 -68.86 -26.06 30.69
CA ASP A 13 -69.36 -25.01 31.59
C ASP A 13 -68.82 -25.14 33.01
N GLY A 14 -68.27 -24.04 33.55
CA GLY A 14 -67.85 -23.94 34.95
C GLY A 14 -66.87 -22.80 35.20
N ILE A 15 -67.08 -22.07 36.31
CA ILE A 15 -66.09 -21.16 36.91
C ILE A 15 -65.19 -22.00 37.83
N LEU A 16 -63.88 -21.71 37.87
CA LEU A 16 -62.99 -22.34 38.83
C LEU A 16 -63.15 -21.66 40.20
N GLU A 17 -63.97 -22.23 41.09
CA GLU A 17 -64.21 -21.69 42.45
C GLU A 17 -63.01 -21.85 43.41
N ALA A 18 -61.86 -22.35 42.92
CA ALA A 18 -60.66 -22.56 43.72
C ALA A 18 -59.89 -21.24 43.96
N ASP A 19 -59.16 -21.18 45.08
CA ASP A 19 -58.19 -20.11 45.33
C ASP A 19 -57.01 -20.23 44.35
N HIS A 20 -56.95 -19.31 43.41
CA HIS A 20 -55.93 -19.27 42.35
C HIS A 20 -54.53 -18.96 42.90
N SER A 21 -54.43 -18.33 44.08
CA SER A 21 -53.14 -18.03 44.73
C SER A 21 -52.54 -19.25 45.45
N ARG A 22 -53.29 -20.34 45.61
CA ARG A 22 -52.91 -21.45 46.48
C ARG A 22 -51.75 -22.28 45.95
N ILE A 23 -50.77 -22.47 46.82
CA ILE A 23 -49.64 -23.39 46.65
C ILE A 23 -50.03 -24.75 47.24
N ILE A 24 -49.81 -25.81 46.48
CA ILE A 24 -49.98 -27.21 46.90
C ILE A 24 -48.62 -27.75 47.29
N VAL A 25 -48.51 -28.26 48.52
CA VAL A 25 -47.30 -28.94 49.01
C VAL A 25 -47.44 -30.46 48.93
N ARG A 26 -46.30 -31.15 48.79
CA ARG A 26 -46.24 -32.61 48.61
C ARG A 26 -47.09 -33.43 49.60
N SER A 27 -47.17 -33.03 50.87
CA SER A 27 -47.97 -33.74 51.89
C SER A 27 -49.49 -33.61 51.68
N GLU A 28 -49.99 -32.49 51.16
CA GLU A 28 -51.40 -32.37 50.76
C GLU A 28 -51.69 -33.25 49.54
N PHE A 29 -50.80 -33.24 48.55
CA PHE A 29 -50.90 -34.07 47.34
C PHE A 29 -50.93 -35.57 47.65
N GLU A 30 -50.02 -36.07 48.51
CA GLU A 30 -49.98 -37.48 48.91
C GLU A 30 -51.27 -37.90 49.65
N SER A 31 -51.94 -36.97 50.36
CA SER A 31 -53.24 -37.22 50.99
C SER A 31 -54.40 -37.33 49.98
N GLU A 32 -54.49 -36.44 48.98
CA GLU A 32 -55.49 -36.57 47.90
C GLU A 32 -55.23 -37.80 47.02
N GLN A 33 -53.96 -38.20 46.81
CA GLN A 33 -53.62 -39.44 46.09
C GLN A 33 -54.10 -40.71 46.81
N LEU A 34 -54.00 -40.74 48.14
CA LEU A 34 -54.54 -41.84 48.96
C LEU A 34 -56.07 -41.93 48.81
N LEU A 35 -56.77 -40.79 48.98
CA LEU A 35 -58.23 -40.70 48.87
C LEU A 35 -58.73 -41.07 47.46
N ALA A 36 -58.03 -40.64 46.40
CA ALA A 36 -58.32 -41.02 45.02
C ALA A 36 -58.14 -42.53 44.80
N SER A 37 -57.10 -43.14 45.41
CA SER A 37 -56.84 -44.57 45.33
C SER A 37 -57.90 -45.41 46.06
N GLU A 38 -58.42 -44.93 47.19
CA GLU A 38 -59.58 -45.53 47.85
C GLU A 38 -60.86 -45.42 47.04
N LYS A 39 -61.15 -44.22 46.48
CA LYS A 39 -62.34 -43.98 45.65
C LYS A 39 -62.36 -44.91 44.44
N ARG A 40 -61.20 -45.17 43.81
CA ARG A 40 -61.02 -46.19 42.76
C ARG A 40 -61.44 -47.58 43.21
N ARG A 41 -60.96 -48.03 44.39
CA ARG A 41 -61.31 -49.34 44.96
C ARG A 41 -62.82 -49.46 45.24
N LYS A 42 -63.44 -48.40 45.77
CA LYS A 42 -64.88 -48.31 46.05
C LYS A 42 -65.70 -48.39 44.75
N LEU A 43 -65.33 -47.65 43.71
CA LEU A 43 -65.98 -47.71 42.38
C LEU A 43 -65.83 -49.08 41.70
N LEU A 44 -64.62 -49.65 41.69
CA LEU A 44 -64.38 -50.99 41.12
C LEU A 44 -65.12 -52.10 41.88
N ALA A 45 -65.29 -51.98 43.20
CA ALA A 45 -66.13 -52.88 43.97
C ALA A 45 -67.61 -52.74 43.58
N ALA A 46 -68.13 -51.52 43.48
CA ALA A 46 -69.50 -51.25 43.06
C ALA A 46 -69.80 -51.82 41.65
N LEU A 47 -68.94 -51.61 40.65
CA LEU A 47 -69.12 -52.19 39.32
C LEU A 47 -69.08 -53.73 39.34
N ARG A 48 -68.23 -54.35 40.16
CA ARG A 48 -68.16 -55.82 40.29
C ARG A 48 -69.43 -56.40 40.91
N ILE A 49 -69.98 -55.74 41.94
CA ILE A 49 -71.26 -56.12 42.56
C ILE A 49 -72.39 -55.97 41.53
N LEU A 50 -72.48 -54.82 40.87
CA LEU A 50 -73.57 -54.51 39.91
C LEU A 50 -73.55 -55.47 38.70
N ARG A 51 -72.37 -55.85 38.19
CA ARG A 51 -72.21 -56.88 37.13
C ARG A 51 -72.53 -58.31 37.60
N PHE A 52 -72.47 -58.59 38.90
CA PHE A 52 -72.77 -59.92 39.46
C PHE A 52 -74.25 -60.08 39.82
N GLU A 53 -74.86 -59.03 40.39
CA GLU A 53 -76.26 -59.04 40.83
C GLU A 53 -77.25 -58.74 39.70
N ASN A 54 -76.91 -57.82 38.78
CA ASN A 54 -77.80 -57.38 37.70
C ASN A 54 -77.09 -57.38 36.32
N PRO A 55 -76.64 -58.55 35.80
CA PRO A 55 -75.92 -58.64 34.53
C PRO A 55 -76.72 -58.15 33.31
N SER A 56 -78.04 -58.00 33.43
CA SER A 56 -78.93 -57.47 32.38
C SER A 56 -79.02 -55.94 32.32
N ASP A 57 -78.56 -55.22 33.36
CA ASP A 57 -78.64 -53.75 33.41
C ASP A 57 -77.50 -53.09 32.63
N SER A 58 -77.65 -53.06 31.30
CA SER A 58 -76.68 -52.42 30.40
C SER A 58 -76.51 -50.92 30.68
N VAL A 59 -77.53 -50.24 31.21
CA VAL A 59 -77.50 -48.79 31.46
C VAL A 59 -76.72 -48.49 32.74
N GLY A 60 -77.03 -49.17 33.86
CA GLY A 60 -76.29 -49.05 35.11
C GLY A 60 -74.83 -49.51 34.98
N ILE A 61 -74.58 -50.63 34.28
CA ILE A 61 -73.22 -51.10 33.99
C ILE A 61 -72.45 -50.09 33.13
N THR A 62 -73.08 -49.46 32.13
CA THR A 62 -72.44 -48.43 31.30
C THR A 62 -72.14 -47.16 32.10
N ASN A 63 -73.09 -46.68 32.92
CA ASN A 63 -72.90 -45.48 33.73
C ASN A 63 -71.82 -45.68 34.81
N ALA A 64 -71.82 -46.82 35.50
CA ALA A 64 -70.77 -47.17 36.46
C ALA A 64 -69.40 -47.35 35.78
N SER A 65 -69.36 -47.88 34.55
CA SER A 65 -68.12 -47.97 33.76
C SER A 65 -67.60 -46.58 33.38
N ARG A 66 -68.47 -45.65 32.97
CA ARG A 66 -68.11 -44.23 32.69
C ARG A 66 -67.61 -43.48 33.92
N GLN A 67 -68.20 -43.73 35.10
CA GLN A 67 -67.71 -43.16 36.36
C GLN A 67 -66.32 -43.69 36.74
N ILE A 68 -66.03 -44.96 36.45
CA ILE A 68 -64.68 -45.52 36.60
C ILE A 68 -63.74 -44.89 35.58
N GLU A 69 -64.10 -44.80 34.31
CA GLU A 69 -63.30 -44.17 33.25
C GLU A 69 -62.90 -42.72 33.58
N HIS A 70 -63.85 -41.89 34.03
CA HIS A 70 -63.58 -40.54 34.53
C HIS A 70 -62.62 -40.55 35.73
N HIS A 71 -62.76 -41.50 36.66
CA HIS A 71 -61.89 -41.59 37.84
C HIS A 71 -60.48 -42.16 37.51
N GLU A 72 -60.36 -43.04 36.51
CA GLU A 72 -59.08 -43.49 35.96
C GLU A 72 -58.36 -42.34 35.24
N ASN A 73 -59.09 -41.48 34.52
CA ASN A 73 -58.52 -40.26 33.94
C ASN A 73 -58.08 -39.26 35.03
N PHE A 74 -58.82 -39.11 36.13
CA PHE A 74 -58.35 -38.34 37.29
C PHE A 74 -57.09 -38.96 37.92
N LEU A 75 -56.98 -40.28 37.96
CA LEU A 75 -55.75 -40.94 38.42
C LEU A 75 -54.56 -40.76 37.47
N ARG A 76 -54.77 -40.62 36.16
CA ARG A 76 -53.72 -40.21 35.20
C ARG A 76 -53.21 -38.80 35.50
N PHE A 77 -54.11 -37.85 35.79
CA PHE A 77 -53.73 -36.52 36.26
C PHE A 77 -52.96 -36.57 37.60
N MET A 78 -53.38 -37.40 38.55
CA MET A 78 -52.64 -37.60 39.80
C MET A 78 -51.27 -38.30 39.60
N GLN A 79 -51.10 -39.10 38.54
CA GLN A 79 -49.79 -39.64 38.15
C GLN A 79 -48.88 -38.56 37.52
N PHE A 80 -49.43 -37.69 36.68
CA PHE A 80 -48.73 -36.52 36.16
C PHE A 80 -48.24 -35.59 37.30
N CYS A 81 -49.14 -35.22 38.22
CA CYS A 81 -48.79 -34.39 39.38
C CYS A 81 -47.71 -35.05 40.25
N ARG A 82 -47.75 -36.38 40.42
CA ARG A 82 -46.73 -37.12 41.16
C ARG A 82 -45.33 -36.92 40.55
N ALA A 83 -45.19 -37.08 39.24
CA ALA A 83 -43.91 -36.93 38.56
C ALA A 83 -43.35 -35.50 38.68
N LYS A 84 -44.22 -34.49 38.83
CA LYS A 84 -43.83 -33.11 39.14
C LYS A 84 -43.35 -32.95 40.58
N PHE A 85 -44.09 -33.47 41.57
CA PHE A 85 -43.71 -33.47 43.00
C PHE A 85 -42.49 -34.37 43.34
N GLU A 86 -42.00 -35.15 42.39
CA GLU A 86 -40.70 -35.84 42.47
C GLU A 86 -39.52 -34.91 42.09
N THR A 87 -39.78 -33.71 41.55
CA THR A 87 -38.75 -32.70 41.18
C THR A 87 -38.76 -31.43 42.04
N HIS A 88 -39.94 -30.97 42.50
CA HIS A 88 -40.08 -29.78 43.37
C HIS A 88 -41.06 -30.07 44.51
N GLU A 89 -40.83 -29.51 45.70
CA GLU A 89 -41.65 -29.82 46.90
C GLU A 89 -43.03 -29.15 46.92
N ALA A 90 -43.20 -28.08 46.14
CA ALA A 90 -44.38 -27.23 46.09
C ALA A 90 -44.62 -26.69 44.66
N TYR A 91 -45.89 -26.52 44.29
CA TYR A 91 -46.33 -25.95 43.01
C TYR A 91 -47.57 -25.06 43.22
N SER A 92 -47.79 -24.04 42.37
CA SER A 92 -49.08 -23.35 42.37
C SER A 92 -50.15 -24.18 41.67
N LEU A 93 -51.41 -24.02 42.10
CA LEU A 93 -52.55 -24.72 41.52
C LEU A 93 -52.74 -24.37 40.03
N ILE A 94 -52.44 -23.13 39.65
CA ILE A 94 -52.42 -22.64 38.27
C ILE A 94 -51.34 -23.36 37.44
N GLN A 95 -50.10 -23.41 37.94
CA GLN A 95 -48.98 -24.02 37.22
C GLN A 95 -49.23 -25.51 36.94
N LEU A 96 -49.74 -26.27 37.91
CA LEU A 96 -50.10 -27.69 37.69
C LEU A 96 -51.22 -27.86 36.66
N GLY A 97 -52.18 -26.93 36.61
CA GLY A 97 -53.23 -26.92 35.58
C GLY A 97 -52.68 -26.64 34.18
N LEU A 98 -51.88 -25.59 34.03
CA LEU A 98 -51.25 -25.22 32.76
C LEU A 98 -50.29 -26.31 32.26
N GLU A 99 -49.37 -26.79 33.11
CA GLU A 99 -48.44 -27.86 32.72
C GLU A 99 -49.17 -29.15 32.33
N TYR A 100 -50.30 -29.47 32.98
CA TYR A 100 -51.11 -30.63 32.60
C TYR A 100 -51.80 -30.40 31.25
N LEU A 101 -52.47 -29.26 31.05
CA LEU A 101 -53.11 -28.92 29.77
C LEU A 101 -52.10 -28.88 28.61
N LEU A 102 -50.85 -28.49 28.84
CA LEU A 102 -49.77 -28.55 27.86
C LEU A 102 -49.15 -29.96 27.68
N SER A 103 -49.43 -30.91 28.58
CA SER A 103 -48.93 -32.30 28.49
C SER A 103 -49.83 -33.25 27.70
N LEU A 104 -51.06 -32.85 27.38
CA LEU A 104 -52.02 -33.67 26.63
C LEU A 104 -51.66 -33.73 25.13
N GLU A 105 -51.76 -34.91 24.54
CA GLU A 105 -51.63 -35.13 23.10
C GLU A 105 -52.89 -34.63 22.37
N GLU A 106 -52.76 -34.21 21.11
CA GLU A 106 -53.86 -33.56 20.37
C GLU A 106 -54.99 -34.52 19.96
N ASP A 107 -54.68 -35.81 19.80
CA ASP A 107 -55.58 -36.85 19.27
C ASP A 107 -56.64 -37.37 20.29
N SER A 108 -56.90 -36.62 21.37
CA SER A 108 -57.96 -36.98 22.31
C SER A 108 -59.33 -36.65 21.73
N ALA A 109 -60.16 -37.67 21.46
CA ALA A 109 -61.50 -37.54 20.86
C ALA A 109 -62.58 -36.91 21.77
N ILE A 110 -62.20 -35.98 22.65
CA ILE A 110 -63.07 -35.20 23.53
C ILE A 110 -62.82 -33.73 23.21
N ALA A 111 -63.85 -33.00 22.78
CA ALA A 111 -63.76 -31.60 22.37
C ALA A 111 -63.65 -30.64 23.57
N ILE A 112 -62.61 -30.79 24.39
CA ILE A 112 -62.30 -29.89 25.50
C ILE A 112 -61.87 -28.54 24.92
N PRO A 113 -62.38 -27.39 25.42
CA PRO A 113 -61.91 -26.05 25.02
C PRO A 113 -60.54 -25.74 25.64
N ARG A 114 -59.52 -26.54 25.28
CA ARG A 114 -58.16 -26.55 25.83
C ARG A 114 -57.53 -25.16 25.81
N GLN A 115 -57.61 -24.46 24.68
CA GLN A 115 -57.05 -23.12 24.50
C GLN A 115 -57.73 -22.09 25.41
N GLU A 116 -59.07 -22.10 25.51
CA GLU A 116 -59.83 -21.19 26.38
C GLU A 116 -59.50 -21.39 27.86
N LYS A 117 -59.40 -22.66 28.30
CA LYS A 117 -59.01 -23.01 29.68
C LYS A 117 -57.54 -22.66 29.96
N CYS A 118 -56.65 -22.76 28.97
CA CYS A 118 -55.29 -22.23 29.05
C CYS A 118 -55.28 -20.70 29.20
N THR A 119 -56.01 -19.94 28.37
CA THR A 119 -56.13 -18.48 28.52
C THR A 119 -56.61 -18.13 29.93
N GLN A 120 -57.70 -18.75 30.40
CA GLN A 120 -58.30 -18.45 31.71
C GLN A 120 -57.33 -18.70 32.87
N LEU A 121 -56.59 -19.82 32.86
CA LEU A 121 -55.56 -20.07 33.87
C LEU A 121 -54.36 -19.12 33.75
N PHE A 122 -53.92 -18.79 32.53
CA PHE A 122 -52.75 -17.93 32.32
C PHE A 122 -53.04 -16.46 32.65
N HIS A 123 -54.26 -15.96 32.44
CA HIS A 123 -54.70 -14.65 32.90
C HIS A 123 -54.57 -14.53 34.42
N ALA A 124 -55.13 -15.50 35.17
CA ALA A 124 -54.99 -15.57 36.61
C ALA A 124 -53.51 -15.74 37.06
N PHE A 125 -52.66 -16.37 36.23
CA PHE A 125 -51.23 -16.49 36.49
C PHE A 125 -50.53 -15.12 36.45
N LEU A 126 -50.82 -14.31 35.43
CA LEU A 126 -50.32 -12.94 35.31
C LEU A 126 -50.82 -12.05 36.46
N GLU A 127 -52.10 -12.14 36.82
CA GLU A 127 -52.70 -11.32 37.88
C GLU A 127 -52.16 -11.62 39.29
N HIS A 128 -51.83 -12.87 39.59
CA HIS A 128 -51.44 -13.29 40.94
C HIS A 128 -49.94 -13.59 41.11
N GLN A 129 -49.22 -13.99 40.06
CA GLN A 129 -47.83 -14.48 40.15
C GLN A 129 -46.99 -14.04 38.92
N LYS A 130 -47.12 -12.77 38.51
CA LYS A 130 -46.53 -12.19 37.28
C LYS A 130 -45.13 -12.68 36.90
N GLU A 131 -44.15 -12.64 37.80
CA GLU A 131 -42.76 -13.10 37.52
C GLU A 131 -42.70 -14.59 37.11
N GLN A 132 -43.48 -15.44 37.78
CA GLN A 132 -43.55 -16.87 37.48
C GLN A 132 -44.33 -17.13 36.19
N ALA A 133 -45.34 -16.32 35.89
CA ALA A 133 -46.07 -16.37 34.62
C ALA A 133 -45.19 -16.01 33.41
N HIS A 134 -44.34 -14.97 33.51
CA HIS A 134 -43.36 -14.65 32.46
C HIS A 134 -42.30 -15.76 32.29
N ALA A 135 -41.76 -16.29 33.40
CA ALA A 135 -40.80 -17.42 33.33
C ALA A 135 -41.43 -18.68 32.71
N PHE A 136 -42.70 -18.95 33.01
CA PHE A 136 -43.46 -20.05 32.41
C PHE A 136 -43.73 -19.84 30.92
N TYR A 137 -44.05 -18.61 30.52
CA TYR A 137 -44.29 -18.22 29.13
C TYR A 137 -43.07 -18.48 28.25
N GLU A 138 -41.89 -17.95 28.61
CA GLU A 138 -40.66 -18.16 27.82
C GLU A 138 -40.28 -19.65 27.75
N ALA A 139 -40.50 -20.43 28.81
CA ALA A 139 -40.26 -21.87 28.82
C ALA A 139 -41.23 -22.69 27.94
N ASN A 140 -42.40 -22.14 27.56
CA ASN A 140 -43.46 -22.86 26.85
C ASN A 140 -43.97 -22.18 25.58
N LYS A 141 -43.35 -21.07 25.14
CA LYS A 141 -43.83 -20.13 24.11
C LYS A 141 -44.46 -20.82 22.89
N ALA A 142 -43.76 -21.78 22.28
CA ALA A 142 -44.22 -22.51 21.09
C ALA A 142 -45.40 -23.49 21.31
N LYS A 143 -46.03 -23.52 22.49
CA LYS A 143 -47.20 -24.36 22.83
C LYS A 143 -48.39 -23.56 23.38
N LEU A 144 -48.27 -22.23 23.43
CA LEU A 144 -49.31 -21.33 23.91
C LEU A 144 -50.13 -20.80 22.70
N ASN A 145 -51.25 -20.14 22.96
CA ASN A 145 -52.12 -19.58 21.92
C ASN A 145 -51.88 -18.07 21.73
N GLU A 146 -52.24 -17.56 20.55
CA GLU A 146 -52.18 -16.14 20.16
C GLU A 146 -52.71 -15.18 21.24
N GLU A 147 -53.75 -15.58 21.96
CA GLU A 147 -54.35 -14.78 23.03
C GLU A 147 -53.42 -14.62 24.24
N ILE A 148 -52.71 -15.68 24.66
CA ILE A 148 -51.68 -15.61 25.70
C ILE A 148 -50.49 -14.77 25.23
N HIS A 149 -50.07 -14.92 23.97
CA HIS A 149 -49.03 -14.05 23.39
C HIS A 149 -49.42 -12.57 23.45
N ALA A 150 -50.66 -12.24 23.08
CA ALA A 150 -51.20 -10.88 23.18
C ALA A 150 -51.30 -10.36 24.62
N MET A 151 -51.65 -11.21 25.60
CA MET A 151 -51.68 -10.83 27.01
C MET A 151 -50.28 -10.50 27.55
N VAL A 152 -49.28 -11.32 27.25
CA VAL A 152 -47.89 -11.07 27.68
C VAL A 152 -47.32 -9.83 26.99
N ALA A 153 -47.54 -9.66 25.68
CA ALA A 153 -47.10 -8.48 24.94
C ALA A 153 -47.65 -7.17 25.54
N VAL A 154 -48.93 -7.15 25.95
CA VAL A 154 -49.53 -6.00 26.64
C VAL A 154 -48.87 -5.71 28.00
N GLU A 155 -48.52 -6.74 28.79
CA GLU A 155 -47.80 -6.56 30.05
C GLU A 155 -46.34 -6.13 29.87
N ASN A 156 -45.66 -6.62 28.83
CA ASN A 156 -44.32 -6.18 28.46
C ASN A 156 -44.34 -4.71 28.02
N VAL A 157 -45.27 -4.32 27.13
CA VAL A 157 -45.46 -2.93 26.69
C VAL A 157 -45.75 -2.00 27.87
N LYS A 158 -46.61 -2.38 28.82
CA LYS A 158 -46.84 -1.60 30.05
C LYS A 158 -45.57 -1.41 30.88
N THR A 159 -44.73 -2.44 30.95
CA THR A 159 -43.47 -2.43 31.71
C THR A 159 -42.45 -1.51 31.04
N PHE A 160 -42.16 -1.71 29.75
CA PHE A 160 -41.29 -0.83 28.97
C PHE A 160 -41.79 0.62 28.92
N LEU A 161 -43.11 0.85 28.88
CA LEU A 161 -43.69 2.19 28.93
C LEU A 161 -43.50 2.88 30.29
N ALA A 162 -43.45 2.12 31.39
CA ALA A 162 -43.07 2.66 32.70
C ALA A 162 -41.57 3.02 32.72
N ASP A 163 -40.70 2.14 32.24
CA ASP A 163 -39.25 2.37 32.18
C ASP A 163 -38.89 3.57 31.29
N LEU A 164 -39.48 3.67 30.10
CA LEU A 164 -39.38 4.83 29.20
C LEU A 164 -39.87 6.11 29.89
N SER A 165 -40.96 6.04 30.66
CA SER A 165 -41.48 7.20 31.40
C SER A 165 -40.55 7.64 32.54
N VAL A 166 -39.77 6.73 33.13
CA VAL A 166 -38.77 7.04 34.16
C VAL A 166 -37.48 7.61 33.53
N GLY A 167 -37.02 7.04 32.42
CA GLY A 167 -35.84 7.52 31.68
C GLY A 167 -36.06 8.90 31.03
N LEU A 168 -37.24 9.13 30.46
CA LEU A 168 -37.58 10.36 29.74
C LEU A 168 -38.22 11.45 30.62
N LYS A 169 -38.28 11.27 31.95
CA LYS A 169 -38.99 12.16 32.90
C LYS A 169 -38.53 13.63 32.90
N HIS A 170 -37.35 13.92 32.36
CA HIS A 170 -36.77 15.27 32.28
C HIS A 170 -36.81 15.87 30.86
N GLN A 171 -37.31 15.13 29.86
CA GLN A 171 -37.33 15.56 28.46
C GLN A 171 -38.62 16.34 28.15
N GLY A 172 -38.52 17.67 28.14
CA GLY A 172 -39.64 18.59 27.86
C GLY A 172 -40.07 18.71 26.38
N VAL A 173 -39.34 18.11 25.44
CA VAL A 173 -39.68 18.12 24.00
C VAL A 173 -39.83 16.68 23.50
N PRO A 174 -41.05 16.11 23.45
CA PRO A 174 -41.25 14.69 23.15
C PRO A 174 -40.81 14.29 21.73
N LEU A 175 -41.07 15.13 20.73
CA LEU A 175 -40.64 14.87 19.35
C LEU A 175 -39.11 14.92 19.18
N GLY A 176 -38.40 15.65 20.04
CA GLY A 176 -36.94 15.82 19.98
C GLY A 176 -36.15 14.54 20.28
N VAL A 177 -36.78 13.52 20.88
CA VAL A 177 -36.23 12.16 21.05
C VAL A 177 -36.79 11.14 20.06
N ALA A 178 -37.75 11.49 19.20
CA ALA A 178 -38.47 10.53 18.34
C ALA A 178 -37.53 9.67 17.47
N HIS A 179 -36.48 10.29 16.92
CA HIS A 179 -35.46 9.61 16.11
C HIS A 179 -34.66 8.54 16.86
N LEU A 180 -34.65 8.53 18.21
CA LEU A 180 -33.97 7.50 19.01
C LEU A 180 -34.76 6.20 19.03
N PHE A 181 -36.09 6.25 18.97
CA PHE A 181 -36.96 5.06 18.99
C PHE A 181 -36.76 4.13 17.77
N LYS A 182 -35.99 4.56 16.77
CA LYS A 182 -35.43 3.71 15.71
C LYS A 182 -34.59 2.54 16.23
N CYS A 183 -34.02 2.64 17.44
CA CYS A 183 -33.27 1.54 18.06
C CYS A 183 -34.15 0.37 18.55
N TYR A 184 -35.47 0.43 18.30
CA TYR A 184 -36.43 -0.61 18.64
C TYR A 184 -37.25 -1.09 17.42
N LEU A 185 -36.83 -0.81 16.18
CA LEU A 185 -37.57 -1.25 14.97
C LEU A 185 -37.68 -2.78 14.88
N ASP A 186 -36.74 -3.50 15.47
CA ASP A 186 -36.71 -4.97 15.63
C ASP A 186 -37.62 -5.49 16.76
N ASP A 187 -37.99 -4.64 17.72
CA ASP A 187 -38.76 -5.00 18.92
C ASP A 187 -40.12 -4.30 18.94
N THR A 188 -41.13 -5.02 18.46
CA THR A 188 -42.54 -4.57 18.41
C THR A 188 -43.07 -4.05 19.74
N GLU A 189 -42.63 -4.59 20.88
CA GLU A 189 -43.13 -4.23 22.21
C GLU A 189 -42.47 -2.93 22.71
N LYS A 190 -41.15 -2.79 22.58
CA LYS A 190 -40.45 -1.53 22.89
C LYS A 190 -40.86 -0.41 21.93
N PHE A 191 -41.13 -0.73 20.66
CA PHE A 191 -41.63 0.23 19.68
C PHE A 191 -43.07 0.68 20.01
N ALA A 192 -43.97 -0.25 20.34
CA ALA A 192 -45.32 0.08 20.80
C ALA A 192 -45.30 0.97 22.06
N ALA A 193 -44.44 0.64 23.04
CA ALA A 193 -44.24 1.46 24.24
C ALA A 193 -43.72 2.87 23.91
N SER A 194 -42.83 3.00 22.92
CA SER A 194 -42.29 4.29 22.47
C SER A 194 -43.36 5.18 21.81
N LEU A 195 -44.23 4.58 20.98
CA LEU A 195 -45.37 5.28 20.37
C LEU A 195 -46.40 5.71 21.44
N LEU A 196 -46.73 4.83 22.38
CA LEU A 196 -47.62 5.14 23.50
C LEU A 196 -47.05 6.24 24.41
N TRP A 197 -45.73 6.30 24.59
CA TRP A 197 -45.09 7.39 25.33
C TRP A 197 -45.30 8.75 24.61
N LEU A 198 -45.07 8.83 23.29
CA LEU A 198 -45.32 10.05 22.51
C LEU A 198 -46.78 10.52 22.63
N VAL A 199 -47.73 9.60 22.52
CA VAL A 199 -49.17 9.89 22.70
C VAL A 199 -49.46 10.40 24.11
N ARG A 200 -48.89 9.79 25.16
CA ARG A 200 -49.07 10.23 26.56
C ARG A 200 -48.46 11.60 26.86
N GLN A 201 -47.42 12.00 26.13
CA GLN A 201 -46.87 13.37 26.20
C GLN A 201 -47.66 14.39 25.35
N GLY A 202 -48.80 13.99 24.77
CA GLY A 202 -49.70 14.89 24.03
C GLY A 202 -49.30 15.18 22.58
N VAL A 203 -48.38 14.40 21.99
CA VAL A 203 -48.05 14.51 20.56
C VAL A 203 -49.24 14.01 19.74
N THR A 204 -49.66 14.76 18.71
CA THR A 204 -50.83 14.36 17.91
C THR A 204 -50.51 13.18 17.01
N ALA A 205 -51.51 12.35 16.72
CA ALA A 205 -51.40 11.21 15.81
C ALA A 205 -50.79 11.60 14.45
N LYS A 206 -51.16 12.77 13.91
CA LYS A 206 -50.63 13.27 12.63
C LYS A 206 -49.15 13.64 12.70
N ASP A 207 -48.70 14.20 13.83
CA ASP A 207 -47.29 14.55 14.02
C ASP A 207 -46.45 13.29 14.24
N ILE A 208 -46.97 12.27 14.95
CA ILE A 208 -46.32 10.95 15.07
C ILE A 208 -46.17 10.29 13.68
N VAL A 209 -47.23 10.26 12.86
CA VAL A 209 -47.16 9.71 11.49
C VAL A 209 -46.13 10.46 10.64
N LYS A 210 -46.14 11.81 10.68
CA LYS A 210 -45.16 12.66 9.98
C LYS A 210 -43.72 12.40 10.36
N THR A 211 -43.42 11.96 11.60
CA THR A 211 -42.04 11.66 11.98
C THR A 211 -41.39 10.60 11.11
N GLY A 212 -42.16 9.78 10.39
CA GLY A 212 -41.62 8.67 9.59
C GLY A 212 -41.44 7.36 10.38
N LEU A 213 -41.55 7.35 11.72
CA LEU A 213 -41.34 6.14 12.51
C LEU A 213 -42.21 4.95 12.07
N LEU A 214 -43.50 5.16 11.83
CA LEU A 214 -44.40 4.10 11.33
C LEU A 214 -44.10 3.67 9.89
N HIS A 215 -43.54 4.58 9.07
CA HIS A 215 -43.09 4.25 7.72
C HIS A 215 -41.82 3.38 7.78
N GLU A 216 -40.85 3.73 8.64
CA GLU A 216 -39.62 2.96 8.81
C GLU A 216 -39.86 1.57 9.43
N PHE A 217 -40.80 1.44 10.37
CA PHE A 217 -41.22 0.14 10.90
C PHE A 217 -41.90 -0.73 9.82
N MET A 218 -42.78 -0.14 9.01
CA MET A 218 -43.38 -0.81 7.85
C MET A 218 -42.30 -1.25 6.83
N LEU A 219 -41.32 -0.40 6.54
CA LEU A 219 -40.19 -0.70 5.64
C LEU A 219 -39.31 -1.84 6.17
N TYR A 220 -38.97 -1.82 7.46
CA TYR A 220 -38.11 -2.82 8.10
C TYR A 220 -38.75 -4.23 8.08
N HIS A 221 -40.08 -4.31 8.17
CA HIS A 221 -40.83 -5.57 8.24
C HIS A 221 -41.55 -5.99 6.95
N LEU A 222 -41.30 -5.33 5.80
CA LEU A 222 -42.00 -5.60 4.52
C LEU A 222 -42.04 -7.08 4.13
N SER A 223 -40.95 -7.82 4.36
CA SER A 223 -40.83 -9.24 4.04
C SER A 223 -41.87 -10.11 4.75
N TYR A 224 -42.35 -9.69 5.92
CA TYR A 224 -43.25 -10.45 6.78
C TYR A 224 -44.72 -10.06 6.61
N LEU A 225 -45.09 -9.19 5.66
CA LEU A 225 -46.48 -8.75 5.45
C LEU A 225 -47.44 -9.85 4.93
N HIS A 226 -46.91 -11.00 4.53
CA HIS A 226 -47.69 -12.15 4.06
C HIS A 226 -47.96 -13.19 5.14
N ASP A 227 -47.37 -13.01 6.34
CA ASP A 227 -47.51 -13.89 7.50
C ASP A 227 -48.67 -13.41 8.40
N SER A 228 -49.39 -14.33 9.04
CA SER A 228 -50.34 -13.99 10.11
C SER A 228 -49.63 -13.41 11.33
N GLU A 229 -48.41 -13.87 11.63
CA GLU A 229 -47.56 -13.40 12.73
C GLU A 229 -46.69 -12.18 12.34
N SER A 230 -47.10 -11.43 11.31
CA SER A 230 -46.38 -10.25 10.84
C SER A 230 -46.13 -9.24 11.98
N PRO A 231 -44.89 -8.79 12.23
CA PRO A 231 -44.60 -7.79 13.26
C PRO A 231 -45.38 -6.47 13.09
N VAL A 232 -45.75 -6.12 11.85
CA VAL A 232 -46.65 -4.99 11.56
C VAL A 232 -48.05 -5.25 12.10
N LEU A 233 -48.65 -6.41 11.80
CA LEU A 233 -49.97 -6.78 12.32
C LEU A 233 -49.94 -6.92 13.86
N GLY A 234 -48.85 -7.45 14.42
CA GLY A 234 -48.58 -7.53 15.86
C GLY A 234 -48.54 -6.15 16.54
N LEU A 235 -47.84 -5.17 15.94
CA LEU A 235 -47.80 -3.79 16.45
C LEU A 235 -49.21 -3.22 16.63
N TYR A 236 -50.05 -3.33 15.59
CA TYR A 236 -51.40 -2.79 15.64
C TYR A 236 -52.39 -3.68 16.40
N SER A 237 -52.13 -4.98 16.61
CA SER A 237 -52.95 -5.83 17.48
C SER A 237 -52.73 -5.50 18.97
N VAL A 238 -51.48 -5.20 19.35
CA VAL A 238 -51.11 -4.75 20.70
C VAL A 238 -51.55 -3.31 20.95
N LEU A 239 -51.32 -2.37 20.02
CA LEU A 239 -51.77 -0.98 20.18
C LEU A 239 -53.29 -0.87 20.34
N LYS A 240 -54.10 -1.72 19.68
CA LYS A 240 -55.56 -1.79 19.87
C LYS A 240 -56.02 -2.12 21.29
N ARG A 241 -55.11 -2.57 22.18
CA ARG A 241 -55.40 -2.84 23.60
C ARG A 241 -55.21 -1.60 24.50
N PHE A 242 -54.77 -0.47 23.94
CA PHE A 242 -54.56 0.79 24.65
C PHE A 242 -55.47 1.89 24.07
N PRO A 243 -56.45 2.44 24.82
CA PRO A 243 -57.43 3.38 24.28
C PRO A 243 -56.79 4.70 23.81
N GLU A 244 -55.66 5.10 24.39
CA GLU A 244 -54.92 6.28 23.90
C GLU A 244 -54.41 6.14 22.45
N ALA A 245 -54.20 4.91 21.95
CA ALA A 245 -53.66 4.66 20.62
C ALA A 245 -54.72 4.73 19.49
N GLU A 246 -56.02 4.77 19.79
CA GLU A 246 -57.09 4.68 18.77
C GLU A 246 -56.93 5.71 17.64
N LEU A 247 -56.59 6.96 17.98
CA LEU A 247 -56.37 8.03 17.00
C LEU A 247 -55.11 7.81 16.15
N LEU A 248 -54.05 7.22 16.73
CA LEU A 248 -52.83 6.91 15.99
C LEU A 248 -53.06 5.78 14.99
N ILE A 249 -53.79 4.74 15.40
CA ILE A 249 -54.19 3.62 14.53
C ILE A 249 -55.09 4.13 13.39
N ALA A 250 -56.03 5.03 13.68
CA ALA A 250 -56.93 5.60 12.69
C ALA A 250 -56.21 6.46 11.64
N GLU A 251 -55.24 7.30 12.03
CA GLU A 251 -54.43 8.07 11.08
C GLU A 251 -53.47 7.18 10.28
N ALA A 252 -52.79 6.22 10.93
CA ALA A 252 -51.92 5.25 10.24
C ALA A 252 -52.68 4.41 9.20
N ALA A 253 -53.95 4.10 9.44
CA ALA A 253 -54.80 3.37 8.50
C ALA A 253 -55.19 4.17 7.24
N ARG A 254 -55.05 5.51 7.27
CA ARG A 254 -55.33 6.40 6.12
C ARG A 254 -54.12 6.60 5.20
N VAL A 255 -52.90 6.37 5.68
CA VAL A 255 -51.66 6.70 4.97
C VAL A 255 -51.09 5.47 4.27
N ARG A 256 -50.65 5.62 3.02
CA ARG A 256 -50.05 4.54 2.22
C ARG A 256 -48.58 4.29 2.57
N CYS A 257 -48.11 3.07 2.33
CA CYS A 257 -46.68 2.80 2.24
C CYS A 257 -46.12 3.33 0.91
N GLU A 258 -45.14 4.25 0.91
CA GLU A 258 -44.63 4.85 -0.34
C GLU A 258 -43.74 3.89 -1.17
N ASP A 259 -43.34 2.73 -0.63
CA ASP A 259 -42.39 1.82 -1.26
C ASP A 259 -42.88 1.18 -2.58
N ARG A 260 -41.94 0.91 -3.49
CA ARG A 260 -42.21 0.55 -4.89
C ARG A 260 -42.73 -0.88 -5.04
N GLY A 261 -44.03 -1.02 -4.80
CA GLY A 261 -44.80 -2.26 -4.89
C GLY A 261 -45.84 -2.38 -3.78
N PHE A 262 -45.62 -1.67 -2.67
CA PHE A 262 -46.44 -1.71 -1.46
C PHE A 262 -47.41 -0.52 -1.32
N GLN A 263 -47.48 0.39 -2.30
CA GLN A 263 -48.39 1.54 -2.38
C GLN A 263 -49.90 1.22 -2.27
N ARG A 264 -50.29 -0.05 -2.33
CA ARG A 264 -51.68 -0.50 -2.08
C ARG A 264 -51.95 -0.88 -0.62
N TYR A 265 -50.94 -0.92 0.23
CA TYR A 265 -51.03 -1.16 1.66
C TYR A 265 -51.00 0.18 2.41
N ASN A 266 -51.78 0.28 3.48
CA ASN A 266 -51.62 1.34 4.46
C ASN A 266 -50.48 1.03 5.46
N LEU A 267 -50.14 1.99 6.32
CA LEU A 267 -49.13 1.79 7.37
C LEU A 267 -49.52 0.76 8.44
N THR A 268 -50.74 0.20 8.40
CA THR A 268 -51.16 -0.92 9.26
C THR A 268 -50.92 -2.30 8.64
N GLY A 269 -50.25 -2.38 7.49
CA GLY A 269 -49.99 -3.63 6.77
C GLY A 269 -51.21 -4.21 6.05
N VAL A 270 -52.28 -3.42 5.86
CA VAL A 270 -53.56 -3.88 5.29
C VAL A 270 -53.85 -3.19 3.96
N VAL A 271 -54.34 -3.94 2.98
CA VAL A 271 -54.91 -3.38 1.74
C VAL A 271 -56.36 -2.96 2.02
N PRO A 272 -56.73 -1.67 1.93
CA PRO A 272 -58.11 -1.23 2.11
C PRO A 272 -58.98 -1.65 0.91
N VAL A 273 -60.30 -1.61 1.10
CA VAL A 273 -61.30 -1.95 0.07
C VAL A 273 -61.20 -1.03 -1.15
N ASP A 274 -60.80 0.22 -0.93
CA ASP A 274 -60.50 1.21 -1.98
C ASP A 274 -59.09 1.80 -1.73
N PRO A 275 -58.06 1.35 -2.47
CA PRO A 275 -56.69 1.85 -2.33
C PRO A 275 -56.49 3.32 -2.75
N ASP A 276 -57.35 3.86 -3.63
CA ASP A 276 -57.18 5.21 -4.18
C ASP A 276 -57.58 6.31 -3.18
N VAL A 277 -58.10 5.92 -2.01
CA VAL A 277 -58.47 6.79 -0.88
C VAL A 277 -57.28 7.05 0.07
N LEU A 278 -56.16 6.33 -0.07
CA LEU A 278 -55.01 6.49 0.83
C LEU A 278 -54.25 7.80 0.60
N GLU A 279 -54.02 8.53 1.69
CA GLU A 279 -53.25 9.77 1.70
C GLU A 279 -51.74 9.47 1.57
N SER A 280 -51.03 10.30 0.81
CA SER A 280 -49.56 10.35 0.77
C SER A 280 -49.09 11.39 1.78
N VAL A 281 -48.17 11.00 2.67
CA VAL A 281 -47.58 11.90 3.67
C VAL A 281 -46.07 11.92 3.47
N GLU A 282 -45.54 13.11 3.18
CA GLU A 282 -44.10 13.33 3.17
C GLU A 282 -43.59 13.24 4.62
N ALA A 283 -42.81 12.21 4.90
CA ALA A 283 -42.27 11.93 6.23
C ALA A 283 -41.00 12.75 6.47
N GLU A 284 -40.99 13.57 7.53
CA GLU A 284 -39.86 14.39 7.93
C GLU A 284 -39.50 14.07 9.39
N MET A 285 -38.32 13.49 9.58
CA MET A 285 -37.81 13.15 10.93
C MET A 285 -37.50 14.45 11.69
N PRO A 286 -38.07 14.69 12.88
CA PRO A 286 -37.73 15.86 13.69
C PRO A 286 -36.24 15.88 14.01
N ALA A 287 -35.63 17.07 13.89
CA ALA A 287 -34.25 17.27 14.33
C ALA A 287 -34.11 16.91 15.83
N PRO A 288 -32.97 16.33 16.26
CA PRO A 288 -32.71 16.06 17.67
C PRO A 288 -32.85 17.35 18.50
N GLU A 289 -33.67 17.32 19.56
CA GLU A 289 -33.84 18.45 20.47
C GLU A 289 -33.98 17.94 21.91
N PHE A 290 -33.05 18.32 22.78
CA PHE A 290 -32.94 17.76 24.13
C PHE A 290 -33.08 18.82 25.22
N THR A 291 -33.72 18.46 26.33
CA THR A 291 -33.71 19.32 27.52
C THR A 291 -32.33 19.29 28.16
N ALA A 292 -31.70 20.46 28.25
CA ALA A 292 -30.26 20.60 28.41
C ALA A 292 -29.76 20.51 29.87
N THR A 293 -30.20 19.50 30.62
CA THR A 293 -29.77 19.26 32.01
C THR A 293 -28.90 17.99 32.11
N PRO A 294 -27.91 17.95 33.04
CA PRO A 294 -27.07 16.77 33.26
C PRO A 294 -27.88 15.51 33.56
N GLU A 295 -28.96 15.64 34.34
CA GLU A 295 -29.82 14.53 34.75
C GLU A 295 -30.61 13.95 33.57
N ASN A 296 -31.02 14.78 32.59
CA ASN A 296 -31.69 14.32 31.38
C ASN A 296 -30.70 13.58 30.46
N PHE A 297 -29.49 14.13 30.26
CA PHE A 297 -28.47 13.48 29.44
C PHE A 297 -27.95 12.17 30.04
N ALA A 298 -27.84 12.07 31.36
CA ALA A 298 -27.47 10.83 32.04
C ALA A 298 -28.50 9.71 31.77
N LEU A 299 -29.80 9.99 31.95
CA LEU A 299 -30.87 9.02 31.72
C LEU A 299 -31.02 8.66 30.23
N LEU A 300 -30.89 9.63 29.33
CA LEU A 300 -30.88 9.37 27.88
C LEU A 300 -29.70 8.49 27.45
N HIS A 301 -28.53 8.66 28.08
CA HIS A 301 -27.37 7.80 27.82
C HIS A 301 -27.51 6.40 28.44
N GLU A 302 -28.14 6.28 29.61
CA GLU A 302 -28.48 4.98 30.20
C GLU A 302 -29.49 4.21 29.33
N LEU A 303 -30.50 4.89 28.80
CA LEU A 303 -31.58 4.32 28.00
C LEU A 303 -31.19 4.00 26.55
N PHE A 304 -30.37 4.85 25.91
CA PHE A 304 -30.07 4.77 24.47
C PHE A 304 -28.58 4.76 24.11
N ASN A 305 -27.65 4.98 25.05
CA ASN A 305 -26.21 4.76 24.88
C ASN A 305 -25.59 5.37 23.59
N GLY A 306 -25.18 4.54 22.63
CA GLY A 306 -24.51 4.95 21.39
C GLY A 306 -25.37 5.86 20.49
N PRO A 307 -26.57 5.42 20.05
CA PRO A 307 -27.55 6.25 19.35
C PRO A 307 -27.76 7.64 19.97
N PHE A 308 -27.95 7.74 21.28
CA PHE A 308 -28.09 9.05 21.93
C PHE A 308 -26.78 9.85 21.91
N THR A 309 -25.62 9.24 22.11
CA THR A 309 -24.33 9.95 22.04
C THR A 309 -24.10 10.58 20.67
N TYR A 310 -24.46 9.88 19.59
CA TYR A 310 -24.42 10.41 18.22
C TYR A 310 -25.42 11.57 18.03
N SER A 311 -26.68 11.41 18.45
CA SER A 311 -27.68 12.47 18.33
C SER A 311 -27.40 13.70 19.21
N ALA A 312 -26.83 13.51 20.39
CA ALA A 312 -26.38 14.60 21.26
C ALA A 312 -25.24 15.40 20.60
N LEU A 313 -24.35 14.75 19.84
CA LEU A 313 -23.34 15.41 19.04
C LEU A 313 -23.96 16.22 17.88
N LEU A 314 -24.97 15.69 17.18
CA LEU A 314 -25.73 16.44 16.17
C LEU A 314 -26.41 17.69 16.77
N TRP A 315 -27.11 17.52 17.89
CA TRP A 315 -27.75 18.63 18.59
C TRP A 315 -26.73 19.65 19.09
N TYR A 316 -25.56 19.22 19.58
CA TYR A 316 -24.48 20.13 19.96
C TYR A 316 -23.89 20.87 18.75
N ALA A 317 -23.71 20.22 17.60
CA ALA A 317 -23.20 20.86 16.40
C ALA A 317 -24.10 22.02 15.95
N ALA A 318 -25.42 21.82 15.98
CA ALA A 318 -26.42 22.85 15.67
C ALA A 318 -26.56 23.92 16.78
N SER A 319 -26.78 23.52 18.03
CA SER A 319 -27.11 24.44 19.14
C SER A 319 -25.91 25.12 19.78
N ASN A 320 -24.73 24.48 19.73
CA ASN A 320 -23.51 24.85 20.46
C ASN A 320 -23.70 24.97 21.99
N HIS A 321 -24.73 24.34 22.55
CA HIS A 321 -25.11 24.51 23.96
C HIS A 321 -24.10 23.90 24.94
N GLU A 322 -23.66 24.69 25.93
CA GLU A 322 -22.54 24.32 26.81
C GLU A 322 -22.81 23.07 27.66
N ALA A 323 -24.03 22.87 28.17
CA ALA A 323 -24.37 21.65 28.92
C ALA A 323 -24.21 20.37 28.08
N GLY A 324 -24.51 20.43 26.77
CA GLY A 324 -24.27 19.31 25.86
C GLY A 324 -22.77 19.09 25.62
N ALA A 325 -22.02 20.17 25.44
CA ALA A 325 -20.55 20.11 25.33
C ALA A 325 -19.88 19.53 26.58
N ALA A 326 -20.38 19.85 27.77
CA ALA A 326 -19.90 19.31 29.04
C ALA A 326 -20.16 17.79 29.15
N PHE A 327 -21.42 17.37 28.91
CA PHE A 327 -21.78 15.96 28.89
C PHE A 327 -20.97 15.16 27.85
N LEU A 328 -20.90 15.65 26.60
CA LEU A 328 -20.16 14.97 25.53
C LEU A 328 -18.66 14.86 25.84
N ARG A 329 -18.04 15.88 26.45
CA ARG A 329 -16.63 15.77 26.87
C ARG A 329 -16.42 14.68 27.92
N GLU A 330 -17.36 14.45 28.82
CA GLU A 330 -17.25 13.33 29.78
C GLU A 330 -17.53 11.98 29.11
N ALA A 331 -18.63 11.85 28.38
CA ALA A 331 -19.01 10.62 27.69
C ALA A 331 -17.92 10.15 26.69
N LEU A 332 -17.43 11.04 25.83
CA LEU A 332 -16.45 10.70 24.78
C LEU A 332 -15.05 10.40 25.33
N ASN A 333 -14.63 11.01 26.45
CA ASN A 333 -13.26 10.85 26.98
C ASN A 333 -13.16 9.91 28.20
N ARG A 334 -14.29 9.47 28.77
CA ARG A 334 -14.33 8.58 29.96
C ARG A 334 -15.43 7.52 29.93
N GLY A 335 -16.57 7.79 29.28
CA GLY A 335 -17.73 6.89 29.28
C GLY A 335 -17.68 5.79 28.21
N LEU A 336 -17.18 6.10 27.02
CA LEU A 336 -17.04 5.14 25.93
C LEU A 336 -15.76 4.30 26.01
N ARG A 337 -15.86 3.02 25.64
CA ARG A 337 -14.69 2.17 25.38
C ARG A 337 -14.01 2.53 24.04
N PRO A 338 -12.71 2.23 23.86
CA PRO A 338 -11.95 2.56 22.65
C PRO A 338 -12.62 2.10 21.34
N GLU A 339 -13.23 0.92 21.33
CA GLU A 339 -13.88 0.33 20.17
C GLU A 339 -15.17 1.08 19.81
N GLN A 340 -15.94 1.47 20.83
CA GLN A 340 -17.18 2.24 20.66
C GLN A 340 -16.90 3.66 20.15
N LEU A 341 -15.84 4.30 20.67
CA LEU A 341 -15.40 5.61 20.19
C LEU A 341 -14.82 5.52 18.76
N SER A 342 -14.06 4.47 18.45
CA SER A 342 -13.56 4.20 17.09
C SER A 342 -14.70 4.00 16.09
N ALA A 343 -15.74 3.24 16.47
CA ALA A 343 -16.94 3.05 15.64
C ALA A 343 -17.72 4.35 15.45
N LEU A 344 -17.84 5.19 16.49
CA LEU A 344 -18.47 6.51 16.38
C LEU A 344 -17.70 7.45 15.43
N ILE A 345 -16.36 7.46 15.49
CA ILE A 345 -15.53 8.26 14.59
C ILE A 345 -15.71 7.79 13.13
N ASN A 346 -15.66 6.48 12.85
CA ASN A 346 -15.88 5.94 11.51
C ASN A 346 -17.30 6.21 11.00
N GLY A 347 -18.32 6.03 11.85
CA GLY A 347 -19.73 6.28 11.52
C GLY A 347 -20.04 7.74 11.22
N ILE A 348 -19.33 8.68 11.84
CA ILE A 348 -19.39 10.11 11.47
C ILE A 348 -18.59 10.35 10.18
N ALA A 349 -17.46 9.66 10.01
CA ALA A 349 -16.62 9.68 8.81
C ALA A 349 -17.16 8.88 7.61
N SER A 350 -18.39 8.37 7.65
CA SER A 350 -19.13 7.84 6.49
C SER A 350 -20.32 8.72 6.06
N LEU A 351 -20.60 9.81 6.79
CA LEU A 351 -21.75 10.71 6.57
C LEU A 351 -21.38 12.04 5.89
N ASN A 352 -20.10 12.24 5.58
CA ASN A 352 -19.51 13.36 4.85
C ASN A 352 -19.87 14.74 5.43
N SER A 353 -19.95 14.83 6.77
CA SER A 353 -20.06 16.08 7.51
C SER A 353 -18.70 16.49 8.12
N PRO A 354 -17.91 17.34 7.44
CA PRO A 354 -16.66 17.85 7.99
C PRO A 354 -16.88 18.71 9.24
N GLU A 355 -18.00 19.42 9.32
CA GLU A 355 -18.40 20.21 10.49
C GLU A 355 -18.62 19.32 11.71
N LEU A 356 -19.25 18.15 11.57
CA LEU A 356 -19.47 17.22 12.67
C LEU A 356 -18.16 16.58 13.15
N LEU A 357 -17.21 16.31 12.24
CA LEU A 357 -15.85 15.88 12.60
C LEU A 357 -15.05 16.98 13.32
N GLU A 358 -15.16 18.25 12.91
CA GLU A 358 -14.54 19.38 13.62
C GLU A 358 -15.14 19.55 15.03
N LYS A 359 -16.47 19.42 15.16
CA LYS A 359 -17.15 19.45 16.47
C LYS A 359 -16.69 18.30 17.35
N LEU A 360 -16.63 17.06 16.83
CA LEU A 360 -16.12 15.90 17.56
C LEU A 360 -14.66 16.10 18.02
N ALA A 361 -13.79 16.56 17.12
CA ALA A 361 -12.38 16.84 17.43
C ALA A 361 -12.23 17.91 18.52
N SER A 362 -13.11 18.91 18.59
CA SER A 362 -13.09 19.95 19.63
C SER A 362 -13.63 19.50 21.01
N LEU A 363 -14.23 18.31 21.09
CA LEU A 363 -14.70 17.69 22.33
C LEU A 363 -13.74 16.59 22.84
N LEU A 364 -12.88 16.05 21.98
CA LEU A 364 -11.91 15.02 22.33
C LEU A 364 -10.64 15.63 22.93
N ALA A 365 -10.20 15.08 24.05
CA ALA A 365 -8.91 15.41 24.65
C ALA A 365 -7.77 14.70 23.90
N ASP A 366 -6.63 15.37 23.73
CA ASP A 366 -5.44 14.79 23.07
C ASP A 366 -5.10 13.41 23.65
N ALA A 367 -5.12 13.25 24.98
CA ALA A 367 -4.82 11.97 25.65
C ALA A 367 -5.72 10.80 25.22
N THR A 368 -7.01 11.05 24.93
CA THR A 368 -7.96 10.03 24.45
C THR A 368 -7.59 9.57 23.04
N VAL A 369 -7.28 10.52 22.17
CA VAL A 369 -6.93 10.26 20.77
C VAL A 369 -5.53 9.65 20.66
N GLU A 370 -4.61 10.05 21.55
CA GLU A 370 -3.32 9.39 21.72
C GLU A 370 -3.45 7.95 22.23
N HIS A 371 -4.44 7.66 23.09
CA HIS A 371 -4.71 6.30 23.53
C HIS A 371 -5.26 5.44 22.38
N LEU A 372 -6.24 5.92 21.60
CA LEU A 372 -6.71 5.24 20.38
C LEU A 372 -5.56 4.95 19.40
N ALA A 373 -4.67 5.93 19.17
CA ALA A 373 -3.49 5.75 18.32
C ALA A 373 -2.46 4.77 18.91
N SER A 374 -2.37 4.65 20.24
CA SER A 374 -1.54 3.62 20.89
C SER A 374 -2.11 2.21 20.71
N LEU A 375 -3.44 2.08 20.69
CA LEU A 375 -4.21 0.86 20.43
C LEU A 375 -4.37 0.53 18.93
N LYS A 376 -3.73 1.30 18.04
CA LYS A 376 -3.70 1.11 16.58
C LYS A 376 -5.06 1.23 15.87
N HIS A 377 -6.07 1.83 16.49
CA HIS A 377 -7.31 2.19 15.79
C HIS A 377 -7.00 3.24 14.71
N GLY A 378 -7.21 2.93 13.44
CA GLY A 378 -6.97 3.85 12.32
C GLY A 378 -8.04 4.95 12.18
N SER A 379 -9.17 4.82 12.88
CA SER A 379 -10.25 5.81 12.95
C SER A 379 -9.76 7.23 13.28
N VAL A 380 -8.72 7.35 14.12
CA VAL A 380 -8.08 8.64 14.45
C VAL A 380 -7.60 9.42 13.22
N PHE A 381 -7.34 8.75 12.09
CA PHE A 381 -6.89 9.39 10.85
C PHE A 381 -7.92 10.38 10.28
N HIS A 382 -9.22 10.17 10.55
CA HIS A 382 -10.29 11.12 10.18
C HIS A 382 -10.25 12.43 10.98
N LEU A 383 -9.54 12.48 12.11
CA LEU A 383 -9.42 13.66 12.99
C LEU A 383 -8.14 14.49 12.73
N VAL A 384 -7.19 13.97 11.95
CA VAL A 384 -5.86 14.56 11.70
C VAL A 384 -5.94 15.96 11.09
N THR A 385 -6.98 16.23 10.32
CA THR A 385 -7.28 17.51 9.68
C THR A 385 -7.69 18.60 10.67
N TYR A 386 -8.27 18.21 11.80
CA TYR A 386 -8.83 19.09 12.83
C TYR A 386 -7.98 19.15 14.11
N MET A 387 -7.06 18.20 14.32
CA MET A 387 -6.20 18.10 15.51
C MET A 387 -4.69 18.29 15.19
N PRO A 388 -4.12 19.51 15.32
CA PRO A 388 -2.71 19.79 15.04
C PRO A 388 -1.70 19.07 15.95
N ALA A 389 -2.12 18.58 17.12
CA ALA A 389 -1.29 17.72 17.97
C ALA A 389 -1.10 16.33 17.33
N LEU A 390 -2.21 15.66 16.99
CA LEU A 390 -2.21 14.37 16.31
C LEU A 390 -1.45 14.41 14.98
N CYS A 391 -1.66 15.43 14.16
CA CYS A 391 -0.97 15.60 12.87
C CYS A 391 0.57 15.67 13.03
N ARG A 392 1.07 16.41 14.04
CA ARG A 392 2.50 16.44 14.37
C ARG A 392 3.00 15.08 14.87
N LYS A 393 2.23 14.38 15.72
CA LYS A 393 2.59 13.05 16.24
C LYS A 393 2.74 12.03 15.11
N ILE A 394 1.75 11.93 14.23
CA ILE A 394 1.79 11.00 13.08
C ILE A 394 2.94 11.35 12.11
N SER A 395 3.25 12.63 11.92
CA SER A 395 4.42 13.08 11.13
C SER A 395 5.77 12.58 11.68
N THR A 396 5.80 12.07 12.92
CA THR A 396 7.00 11.52 13.58
C THR A 396 6.92 10.02 13.87
N MET A 397 5.82 9.35 13.49
CA MET A 397 5.63 7.91 13.67
C MET A 397 6.24 7.12 12.52
N ASP A 398 6.75 5.92 12.82
CA ASP A 398 6.97 4.90 11.80
C ASP A 398 5.61 4.35 11.36
N MET A 399 5.17 4.79 10.18
CA MET A 399 3.91 4.34 9.60
C MET A 399 3.97 2.93 9.02
N GLY A 400 5.15 2.41 8.67
CA GLY A 400 5.28 1.01 8.24
C GLY A 400 4.94 0.06 9.39
N ASP A 401 5.57 0.27 10.55
CA ASP A 401 5.30 -0.49 11.78
C ASP A 401 3.86 -0.27 12.30
N TYR A 402 3.29 0.91 12.10
CA TYR A 402 1.89 1.18 12.47
C TYR A 402 0.91 0.38 11.61
N LEU A 403 1.04 0.45 10.28
CA LEU A 403 0.08 -0.14 9.34
C LEU A 403 0.05 -1.67 9.44
N GLN A 404 1.21 -2.31 9.65
CA GLN A 404 1.31 -3.76 9.88
C GLN A 404 0.64 -4.24 11.18
N LYS A 405 0.20 -3.32 12.06
CA LYS A 405 -0.37 -3.63 13.39
C LYS A 405 -1.79 -3.08 13.59
N ILE A 406 -2.45 -2.66 12.51
CA ILE A 406 -3.89 -2.33 12.55
C ILE A 406 -4.69 -3.64 12.72
N PRO A 407 -5.75 -3.68 13.55
CA PRO A 407 -6.54 -4.89 13.76
C PRO A 407 -7.13 -5.46 12.46
N ALA A 408 -6.93 -6.77 12.24
CA ALA A 408 -7.36 -7.48 11.04
C ALA A 408 -8.89 -7.48 10.84
N ASP A 409 -9.65 -7.30 11.91
CA ASP A 409 -11.12 -7.24 11.91
C ASP A 409 -11.67 -5.93 11.31
N THR A 410 -10.81 -4.98 10.93
CA THR A 410 -11.20 -3.73 10.27
C THR A 410 -11.71 -4.02 8.86
N SER A 411 -12.93 -3.55 8.52
CA SER A 411 -13.48 -3.76 7.18
C SER A 411 -12.60 -3.13 6.09
N ALA A 412 -12.62 -3.70 4.88
CA ALA A 412 -11.82 -3.16 3.77
C ALA A 412 -12.20 -1.71 3.42
N PHE A 413 -13.48 -1.36 3.55
CA PHE A 413 -14.01 -0.01 3.37
C PHE A 413 -13.49 0.95 4.46
N ASP A 414 -13.62 0.58 5.74
CA ASP A 414 -13.11 1.36 6.87
C ASP A 414 -11.61 1.60 6.74
N TYR A 415 -10.84 0.56 6.42
CA TYR A 415 -9.39 0.63 6.27
C TYR A 415 -8.98 1.60 5.16
N ILE A 416 -9.57 1.49 3.96
CA ILE A 416 -9.27 2.39 2.85
C ILE A 416 -9.72 3.83 3.15
N ALA A 417 -10.89 4.03 3.79
CA ALA A 417 -11.35 5.35 4.19
C ALA A 417 -10.40 6.04 5.19
N GLN A 418 -9.93 5.30 6.20
CA GLN A 418 -8.95 5.78 7.19
C GLN A 418 -7.61 6.12 6.53
N LEU A 419 -7.09 5.25 5.67
CA LEU A 419 -5.84 5.51 4.96
C LEU A 419 -5.97 6.67 3.96
N MET A 420 -7.12 6.81 3.30
CA MET A 420 -7.38 7.94 2.41
C MET A 420 -7.41 9.26 3.16
N ALA A 421 -8.07 9.35 4.32
CA ALA A 421 -8.05 10.55 5.16
C ALA A 421 -6.60 10.98 5.51
N LEU A 422 -5.74 10.02 5.86
CA LEU A 422 -4.33 10.26 6.13
C LEU A 422 -3.52 10.66 4.88
N PHE A 423 -3.71 9.94 3.77
CA PHE A 423 -3.05 10.20 2.49
C PHE A 423 -3.39 11.59 1.94
N LEU A 424 -4.66 12.01 2.02
CA LEU A 424 -5.14 13.31 1.55
C LEU A 424 -4.44 14.49 2.26
N VAL A 425 -4.10 14.33 3.56
CA VAL A 425 -3.31 15.30 4.32
C VAL A 425 -1.85 15.35 3.86
N PHE A 426 -1.21 14.18 3.68
CA PHE A 426 0.25 14.10 3.51
C PHE A 426 0.75 14.07 2.06
N ARG A 427 -0.07 13.69 1.07
CA ARG A 427 0.32 13.54 -0.35
C ARG A 427 1.03 14.73 -1.01
N ASN A 428 0.72 15.94 -0.54
CA ASN A 428 1.27 17.21 -1.05
C ASN A 428 2.40 17.77 -0.17
N THR A 429 2.84 17.02 0.83
CA THR A 429 3.93 17.38 1.74
C THR A 429 5.18 16.55 1.43
N SER A 430 6.36 17.03 1.82
CA SER A 430 7.59 16.25 1.79
C SER A 430 7.70 15.24 2.96
N SER A 431 6.56 14.80 3.51
CA SER A 431 6.52 13.86 4.64
C SER A 431 6.83 12.43 4.20
N THR A 432 7.54 11.69 5.05
CA THR A 432 7.78 10.25 4.89
C THR A 432 6.50 9.43 4.95
N VAL A 433 5.47 9.92 5.67
CA VAL A 433 4.15 9.27 5.84
C VAL A 433 3.45 8.94 4.52
N ALA A 434 3.59 9.80 3.50
CA ALA A 434 2.77 9.71 2.29
C ALA A 434 3.04 8.45 1.44
N VAL A 435 4.22 7.81 1.57
CA VAL A 435 4.60 6.65 0.75
C VAL A 435 4.08 5.33 1.35
N PRO A 436 4.36 4.97 2.61
CA PRO A 436 3.80 3.75 3.21
C PRO A 436 2.27 3.70 3.20
N VAL A 437 1.61 4.85 3.36
CA VAL A 437 0.14 4.95 3.31
C VAL A 437 -0.37 4.72 1.88
N PHE A 438 0.27 5.30 0.86
CA PHE A 438 -0.08 5.02 -0.55
C PHE A 438 0.18 3.56 -0.91
N GLU A 439 1.30 2.99 -0.47
CA GLU A 439 1.63 1.58 -0.69
C GLU A 439 0.58 0.65 -0.05
N ALA A 440 0.18 0.90 1.20
CA ALA A 440 -0.85 0.11 1.89
C ALA A 440 -2.26 0.27 1.30
N ILE A 441 -2.62 1.43 0.71
CA ILE A 441 -3.86 1.58 -0.07
C ILE A 441 -3.80 0.70 -1.32
N ILE A 442 -2.69 0.75 -2.06
CA ILE A 442 -2.49 -0.09 -3.26
C ILE A 442 -2.53 -1.58 -2.88
N ASP A 443 -1.86 -2.00 -1.81
CA ASP A 443 -1.84 -3.41 -1.42
C ASP A 443 -3.23 -3.92 -0.98
N LYS A 444 -4.04 -3.08 -0.31
CA LYS A 444 -5.44 -3.45 0.00
C LYS A 444 -6.29 -3.51 -1.28
N LEU A 445 -6.09 -2.60 -2.23
CA LEU A 445 -6.74 -2.60 -3.54
C LEU A 445 -6.36 -3.83 -4.40
N LEU A 446 -5.12 -4.29 -4.34
CA LEU A 446 -4.70 -5.53 -5.02
C LEU A 446 -5.34 -6.81 -4.46
N SER A 447 -5.87 -6.75 -3.23
CA SER A 447 -6.70 -7.81 -2.65
C SER A 447 -8.21 -7.58 -2.81
N HIS A 448 -8.63 -6.37 -3.19
CA HIS A 448 -10.03 -5.94 -3.34
C HIS A 448 -10.22 -5.05 -4.58
N PRO A 449 -10.30 -5.62 -5.80
CA PRO A 449 -10.48 -4.84 -7.02
C PRO A 449 -11.79 -4.04 -7.08
N GLU A 450 -12.80 -4.40 -6.28
CA GLU A 450 -14.11 -3.72 -6.21
C GLU A 450 -14.02 -2.22 -5.86
N PHE A 451 -12.91 -1.75 -5.28
CA PHE A 451 -12.68 -0.32 -5.04
C PHE A 451 -12.32 0.49 -6.30
N LEU A 452 -12.11 -0.16 -7.46
CA LEU A 452 -11.81 0.52 -8.72
C LEU A 452 -13.05 1.12 -9.40
N ASP A 453 -14.26 0.68 -9.05
CA ASP A 453 -15.51 1.27 -9.55
C ASP A 453 -15.66 2.75 -9.14
N ASP A 454 -14.96 3.22 -8.09
CA ASP A 454 -14.97 4.62 -7.70
C ASP A 454 -13.93 5.47 -8.45
N SER A 455 -14.44 6.25 -9.41
CA SER A 455 -13.64 7.16 -10.23
C SER A 455 -13.02 8.35 -9.48
N GLU A 456 -13.58 8.80 -8.36
CA GLU A 456 -13.03 9.93 -7.59
C GLU A 456 -11.81 9.49 -6.78
N PHE A 457 -11.89 8.34 -6.12
CA PHE A 457 -10.80 7.67 -5.43
C PHE A 457 -9.61 7.40 -6.36
N ILE A 458 -9.84 6.84 -7.56
CA ILE A 458 -8.78 6.68 -8.58
C ILE A 458 -8.17 8.04 -8.97
N VAL A 459 -8.99 9.10 -9.12
CA VAL A 459 -8.50 10.46 -9.41
C VAL A 459 -7.62 11.02 -8.27
N GLU A 460 -7.96 10.75 -7.00
CA GLU A 460 -7.14 11.17 -5.85
C GLU A 460 -5.79 10.44 -5.77
N LEU A 461 -5.74 9.14 -6.11
CA LEU A 461 -4.50 8.37 -6.24
C LEU A 461 -3.65 8.86 -7.43
N ARG A 462 -4.28 9.12 -8.58
CA ARG A 462 -3.64 9.68 -9.78
C ARG A 462 -2.99 11.06 -9.54
N LYS A 463 -3.44 11.84 -8.54
CA LYS A 463 -2.83 13.14 -8.18
C LYS A 463 -1.45 13.02 -7.49
N PHE A 464 -1.04 11.84 -7.02
CA PHE A 464 0.24 11.69 -6.32
C PHE A 464 1.45 11.78 -7.25
N ALA A 465 2.50 12.49 -6.81
CA ALA A 465 3.72 12.68 -7.59
C ALA A 465 4.58 11.40 -7.68
N ARG A 466 4.67 10.62 -6.58
CA ARG A 466 5.50 9.40 -6.51
C ARG A 466 4.81 8.12 -7.00
N LYS A 467 3.54 8.17 -7.42
CA LYS A 467 2.81 6.98 -7.89
C LYS A 467 3.56 6.26 -9.03
N ASN A 468 4.21 6.99 -9.93
CA ASN A 468 4.87 6.40 -11.10
C ASN A 468 6.00 5.45 -10.70
N THR A 469 6.81 5.80 -9.71
CA THR A 469 7.90 4.93 -9.24
C THR A 469 7.37 3.78 -8.39
N ILE A 470 6.36 4.01 -7.55
CA ILE A 470 5.78 2.97 -6.68
C ILE A 470 4.99 1.92 -7.48
N ILE A 471 4.19 2.35 -8.45
CA ILE A 471 3.41 1.46 -9.31
C ILE A 471 4.34 0.68 -10.24
N ALA A 472 5.36 1.31 -10.85
CA ALA A 472 6.34 0.60 -11.67
C ALA A 472 7.15 -0.43 -10.86
N ASP A 473 7.56 -0.11 -9.63
CA ASP A 473 8.25 -1.03 -8.73
C ASP A 473 7.34 -2.21 -8.31
N LYS A 474 6.09 -1.95 -7.90
CA LYS A 474 5.13 -3.03 -7.61
C LYS A 474 4.82 -3.89 -8.84
N MET A 475 4.63 -3.30 -10.02
CA MET A 475 4.46 -4.06 -11.28
C MET A 475 5.69 -4.93 -11.57
N SER A 476 6.90 -4.39 -11.45
CA SER A 476 8.14 -5.15 -11.67
C SER A 476 8.28 -6.32 -10.69
N ARG A 477 7.93 -6.14 -9.41
CA ARG A 477 7.94 -7.24 -8.42
C ARG A 477 6.92 -8.33 -8.74
N LEU A 478 5.75 -7.96 -9.26
CA LEU A 478 4.72 -8.91 -9.68
C LEU A 478 5.13 -9.68 -10.95
N GLU A 479 5.74 -9.00 -11.92
CA GLU A 479 6.33 -9.65 -13.10
C GLU A 479 7.45 -10.63 -12.68
N THR A 480 8.39 -10.18 -11.83
CA THR A 480 9.45 -11.05 -11.26
C THR A 480 8.90 -12.22 -10.45
N SER A 481 7.83 -12.05 -9.67
CA SER A 481 7.23 -13.14 -8.90
C SER A 481 6.62 -14.24 -9.78
N LEU A 482 6.18 -13.92 -11.01
CA LEU A 482 5.79 -14.94 -11.98
C LEU A 482 7.02 -15.59 -12.62
N ASP A 483 8.05 -14.81 -12.98
CA ASP A 483 9.30 -15.36 -13.54
C ASP A 483 9.99 -16.31 -12.56
N GLU A 484 10.00 -15.98 -11.25
CA GLU A 484 10.49 -16.84 -10.17
C GLU A 484 9.65 -18.12 -10.02
N CYS A 485 8.32 -18.02 -10.07
CA CYS A 485 7.42 -19.18 -10.05
C CYS A 485 7.65 -20.11 -11.26
N ILE A 486 7.72 -19.56 -12.48
CA ILE A 486 8.03 -20.33 -13.69
C ILE A 486 9.40 -20.99 -13.56
N ALA A 487 10.42 -20.27 -13.07
CA ALA A 487 11.75 -20.83 -12.88
C ALA A 487 11.76 -21.98 -11.86
N GLU A 488 11.09 -21.83 -10.71
CA GLU A 488 10.99 -22.86 -9.67
C GLU A 488 10.28 -24.11 -10.17
N GLN A 489 9.07 -23.96 -10.72
CA GLN A 489 8.21 -25.08 -11.15
C GLN A 489 8.74 -25.82 -12.39
N THR A 490 9.77 -25.28 -13.08
CA THR A 490 10.42 -25.94 -14.22
C THR A 490 11.75 -26.62 -13.89
N LEU A 491 12.30 -26.42 -12.68
CA LEU A 491 13.57 -27.05 -12.24
C LEU A 491 13.48 -28.57 -12.10
N THR A 492 12.33 -29.09 -11.71
CA THR A 492 12.12 -30.52 -11.43
C THR A 492 11.44 -31.24 -12.59
N LEU A 493 12.06 -32.34 -13.04
CA LEU A 493 11.49 -33.27 -14.01
C LEU A 493 10.98 -34.57 -13.33
N PRO A 494 9.89 -35.20 -13.82
CA PRO A 494 9.08 -34.78 -14.97
C PRO A 494 8.27 -33.51 -14.67
N PHE A 495 8.02 -32.70 -15.70
CA PHE A 495 7.07 -31.59 -15.64
C PHE A 495 5.64 -32.16 -15.77
N VAL A 496 4.74 -31.80 -14.86
CA VAL A 496 3.40 -32.39 -14.72
C VAL A 496 2.33 -31.31 -14.53
N GLU A 497 1.06 -31.70 -14.64
CA GLU A 497 -0.12 -30.83 -14.46
C GLU A 497 -0.05 -29.95 -13.20
N GLU A 498 0.34 -30.50 -12.05
CA GLU A 498 0.48 -29.76 -10.77
C GLU A 498 1.43 -28.56 -10.89
N HIS A 499 2.55 -28.70 -11.61
CA HIS A 499 3.52 -27.62 -11.83
C HIS A 499 2.95 -26.53 -12.76
N TYR A 500 2.18 -26.91 -13.79
CA TYR A 500 1.55 -25.93 -14.68
C TYR A 500 0.40 -25.18 -13.98
N HIS A 501 -0.45 -25.86 -13.21
CA HIS A 501 -1.52 -25.20 -12.46
C HIS A 501 -0.98 -24.17 -11.45
N ALA A 502 0.13 -24.48 -10.75
CA ALA A 502 0.79 -23.52 -9.86
C ALA A 502 1.28 -22.24 -10.59
N ILE A 503 1.76 -22.39 -11.82
CA ILE A 503 2.13 -21.26 -12.70
C ILE A 503 0.87 -20.51 -13.17
N GLU A 504 -0.19 -21.21 -13.56
CA GLU A 504 -1.41 -20.61 -14.12
C GLU A 504 -2.24 -19.86 -13.06
N ASP A 505 -2.35 -20.38 -11.84
CA ASP A 505 -2.93 -19.67 -10.68
C ASP A 505 -2.14 -18.40 -10.35
N THR A 506 -0.81 -18.49 -10.33
CA THR A 506 0.08 -17.35 -10.12
C THR A 506 -0.09 -16.31 -11.22
N TRP A 507 -0.16 -16.73 -12.48
CA TRP A 507 -0.42 -15.87 -13.63
C TRP A 507 -1.81 -15.23 -13.58
N PHE A 508 -2.86 -15.95 -13.17
CA PHE A 508 -4.20 -15.38 -13.06
C PHE A 508 -4.28 -14.31 -11.95
N SER A 509 -3.65 -14.59 -10.80
CA SER A 509 -3.53 -13.65 -9.68
C SER A 509 -2.77 -12.38 -10.08
N VAL A 510 -1.58 -12.54 -10.67
CA VAL A 510 -0.73 -11.42 -11.12
C VAL A 510 -1.38 -10.64 -12.26
N ALA A 511 -2.03 -11.29 -13.23
CA ALA A 511 -2.72 -10.62 -14.33
C ALA A 511 -3.82 -9.66 -13.83
N ARG A 512 -4.64 -10.13 -12.88
CA ARG A 512 -5.67 -9.32 -12.23
C ARG A 512 -5.08 -8.12 -11.49
N GLN A 513 -3.99 -8.33 -10.75
CA GLN A 513 -3.31 -7.27 -10.01
C GLN A 513 -2.65 -6.23 -10.94
N ILE A 514 -1.98 -6.67 -12.01
CA ILE A 514 -1.41 -5.79 -13.04
C ILE A 514 -2.50 -4.99 -13.76
N SER A 515 -3.68 -5.59 -14.03
CA SER A 515 -4.82 -4.85 -14.59
C SER A 515 -5.28 -3.73 -13.65
N SER A 516 -5.44 -4.04 -12.35
CA SER A 516 -5.81 -3.08 -11.31
C SER A 516 -4.83 -1.89 -11.20
N LEU A 517 -3.53 -2.15 -11.37
CA LEU A 517 -2.50 -1.09 -11.39
C LEU A 517 -2.54 -0.25 -12.67
N ARG A 518 -2.81 -0.87 -13.83
CA ARG A 518 -2.91 -0.19 -15.14
C ARG A 518 -4.07 0.80 -15.19
N GLU A 519 -5.17 0.55 -14.48
CA GLU A 519 -6.27 1.51 -14.35
C GLU A 519 -5.86 2.77 -13.60
N ILE A 520 -5.06 2.65 -12.54
CA ILE A 520 -4.52 3.82 -11.84
C ILE A 520 -3.49 4.55 -12.73
N LEU A 521 -2.59 3.80 -13.38
CA LEU A 521 -1.53 4.35 -14.23
C LEU A 521 -1.20 3.41 -15.41
N PRO A 522 -1.53 3.78 -16.67
CA PRO A 522 -1.32 2.90 -17.83
C PRO A 522 0.16 2.85 -18.26
N ILE A 523 0.95 2.02 -17.57
CA ILE A 523 2.33 1.67 -17.96
C ILE A 523 2.29 0.43 -18.89
N PRO A 524 3.00 0.42 -20.04
CA PRO A 524 3.20 -0.80 -20.81
C PRO A 524 4.10 -1.76 -20.02
N SER A 525 3.68 -3.02 -19.89
CA SER A 525 4.43 -4.04 -19.15
C SER A 525 4.66 -5.28 -20.03
N TYR A 526 5.74 -6.01 -19.74
CA TYR A 526 6.27 -7.08 -20.61
C TYR A 526 5.64 -8.46 -20.32
N TYR A 527 4.83 -8.53 -19.27
CA TYR A 527 3.97 -9.64 -18.86
C TYR A 527 3.30 -10.44 -20.00
N PRO A 528 3.18 -11.79 -19.88
CA PRO A 528 2.37 -12.61 -20.78
C PRO A 528 0.89 -12.23 -20.75
N GLN A 529 0.38 -11.61 -21.81
CA GLN A 529 -0.98 -11.04 -21.84
C GLN A 529 -2.09 -12.05 -22.18
N ASP A 530 -1.72 -13.26 -22.64
CA ASP A 530 -2.64 -14.35 -22.93
C ASP A 530 -2.00 -15.70 -22.57
N LYS A 531 -2.82 -16.76 -22.53
CA LYS A 531 -2.38 -18.10 -22.12
C LYS A 531 -1.32 -18.72 -23.03
N TYR A 532 -1.30 -18.38 -24.32
CA TYR A 532 -0.28 -18.90 -25.23
C TYR A 532 1.06 -18.20 -24.98
N ALA A 533 1.07 -16.90 -24.63
CA ALA A 533 2.27 -16.21 -24.17
C ALA A 533 2.81 -16.78 -22.84
N LEU A 534 1.92 -17.19 -21.91
CA LEU A 534 2.31 -17.88 -20.68
C LEU A 534 2.95 -19.24 -21.00
N GLN A 535 2.22 -20.11 -21.71
CA GLN A 535 2.66 -21.45 -22.09
C GLN A 535 3.97 -21.43 -22.90
N LEU A 536 4.18 -20.41 -23.73
CA LEU A 536 5.44 -20.19 -24.44
C LEU A 536 6.60 -19.81 -23.51
N SER A 537 6.33 -19.05 -22.44
CA SER A 537 7.33 -18.70 -21.43
C SER A 537 7.73 -19.92 -20.60
N VAL A 538 6.77 -20.78 -20.24
CA VAL A 538 7.03 -22.08 -19.60
C VAL A 538 7.83 -23.02 -20.51
N ALA A 539 7.45 -23.12 -21.80
CA ALA A 539 8.20 -23.92 -22.78
C ALA A 539 9.66 -23.45 -22.93
N LYS A 540 9.88 -22.12 -22.97
CA LYS A 540 11.24 -21.54 -22.99
C LYS A 540 12.03 -21.85 -21.71
N ALA A 541 11.41 -21.76 -20.54
CA ALA A 541 12.07 -22.06 -19.27
C ALA A 541 12.49 -23.54 -19.19
N LEU A 542 11.56 -24.46 -19.49
CA LEU A 542 11.84 -25.90 -19.56
C LEU A 542 12.97 -26.23 -20.55
N TRP A 543 12.92 -25.67 -21.76
CA TRP A 543 13.97 -25.90 -22.77
C TRP A 543 15.31 -25.27 -22.37
N ALA A 544 15.34 -24.09 -21.75
CA ALA A 544 16.57 -23.44 -21.32
C ALA A 544 17.26 -24.18 -20.17
N GLN A 545 16.49 -24.84 -19.29
CA GLN A 545 17.02 -25.65 -18.19
C GLN A 545 17.38 -27.08 -18.63
N HIS A 546 16.51 -27.73 -19.41
CA HIS A 546 16.58 -29.16 -19.75
C HIS A 546 16.52 -29.44 -21.27
N PRO A 547 17.40 -28.85 -22.11
CA PRO A 547 17.25 -28.85 -23.58
C PRO A 547 17.34 -30.22 -24.26
N ARG A 548 17.78 -31.27 -23.53
CA ARG A 548 17.87 -32.66 -24.03
C ARG A 548 16.70 -33.54 -23.61
N GLU A 549 15.93 -33.09 -22.63
CA GLU A 549 14.87 -33.87 -21.97
C GLU A 549 13.49 -33.23 -22.20
N PHE A 550 13.45 -32.04 -22.82
CA PHE A 550 12.23 -31.39 -23.29
C PHE A 550 11.54 -32.20 -24.41
N ALA A 551 10.56 -33.02 -24.03
CA ALA A 551 9.70 -33.75 -24.95
C ALA A 551 8.34 -33.05 -25.12
N LEU A 552 7.93 -32.80 -26.37
CA LEU A 552 6.64 -32.17 -26.67
C LEU A 552 5.44 -32.94 -26.11
N GLY A 553 5.48 -34.27 -26.12
CA GLY A 553 4.37 -35.09 -25.62
C GLY A 553 4.09 -34.85 -24.14
N ASP A 554 5.16 -34.88 -23.33
CA ASP A 554 5.06 -34.68 -21.88
C ASP A 554 4.69 -33.23 -21.54
N PHE A 555 5.22 -32.26 -22.30
CA PHE A 555 4.83 -30.85 -22.18
C PHE A 555 3.33 -30.63 -22.48
N PHE A 556 2.81 -31.19 -23.58
CA PHE A 556 1.38 -31.05 -23.91
C PHE A 556 0.47 -31.81 -22.93
N ALA A 557 0.91 -32.94 -22.38
CA ALA A 557 0.20 -33.64 -21.31
C ALA A 557 0.09 -32.77 -20.04
N ALA A 558 1.17 -32.11 -19.63
CA ALA A 558 1.17 -31.17 -18.49
C ALA A 558 0.36 -29.88 -18.72
N LEU A 559 -0.02 -29.58 -19.97
CA LEU A 559 -0.96 -28.50 -20.34
C LEU A 559 -2.42 -28.98 -20.49
N GLU A 560 -2.73 -30.23 -20.12
CA GLU A 560 -4.01 -30.92 -20.40
C GLU A 560 -4.43 -30.85 -21.89
N MET A 561 -3.47 -30.74 -22.80
CA MET A 561 -3.72 -30.37 -24.19
C MET A 561 -3.72 -31.59 -25.12
N GLU A 562 -4.90 -31.94 -25.64
CA GLU A 562 -5.06 -33.01 -26.63
C GLU A 562 -4.12 -32.79 -27.83
N SER A 563 -3.15 -33.70 -28.01
CA SER A 563 -2.14 -33.64 -29.08
C SER A 563 -2.68 -34.12 -30.44
N VAL A 564 -3.87 -33.64 -30.80
CA VAL A 564 -4.64 -34.01 -31.99
C VAL A 564 -4.91 -32.78 -32.82
N PHE A 565 -4.91 -32.90 -34.15
CA PHE A 565 -5.26 -31.81 -35.05
C PHE A 565 -6.77 -31.74 -35.32
N ASN A 566 -7.32 -30.53 -35.43
CA ASN A 566 -8.65 -30.31 -35.99
C ASN A 566 -8.54 -30.15 -37.52
N GLU A 567 -9.39 -30.83 -38.29
CA GLU A 567 -9.34 -30.86 -39.76
C GLU A 567 -9.65 -29.49 -40.38
N GLU A 568 -10.69 -28.78 -39.89
CA GLU A 568 -11.19 -27.55 -40.50
C GLU A 568 -10.52 -26.28 -39.96
N ASN A 569 -10.04 -26.29 -38.71
CA ASN A 569 -9.63 -25.08 -37.98
C ASN A 569 -8.28 -25.25 -37.26
N VAL A 570 -7.62 -24.12 -36.96
CA VAL A 570 -6.46 -24.09 -36.06
C VAL A 570 -6.96 -24.26 -34.63
N ASN A 571 -6.51 -25.31 -33.93
CA ASN A 571 -6.82 -25.56 -32.52
C ASN A 571 -5.67 -25.11 -31.60
N ALA A 572 -5.83 -25.26 -30.28
CA ALA A 572 -4.84 -24.84 -29.28
C ALA A 572 -3.48 -25.56 -29.44
N TYR A 573 -3.49 -26.85 -29.79
CA TYR A 573 -2.30 -27.66 -30.03
C TYR A 573 -1.50 -27.14 -31.23
N GLU A 574 -2.14 -26.97 -32.39
CA GLU A 574 -1.50 -26.37 -33.57
C GLU A 574 -1.01 -24.94 -33.27
N ARG A 575 -1.84 -24.13 -32.60
CA ARG A 575 -1.51 -22.76 -32.20
C ARG A 575 -0.25 -22.68 -31.34
N MET A 576 -0.04 -23.66 -30.44
CA MET A 576 1.10 -23.73 -29.54
C MET A 576 2.35 -24.32 -30.20
N LEU A 577 2.22 -25.36 -31.04
CA LEU A 577 3.32 -25.84 -31.89
C LEU A 577 3.95 -24.68 -32.70
N ILE A 578 3.09 -23.79 -33.23
CA ILE A 578 3.51 -22.61 -33.98
C ILE A 578 4.21 -21.54 -33.11
N GLU A 579 3.76 -21.30 -31.87
CA GLU A 579 4.51 -20.40 -30.97
C GLU A 579 5.87 -21.01 -30.61
N ILE A 580 5.94 -22.29 -30.23
CA ILE A 580 7.18 -22.97 -29.88
C ILE A 580 8.20 -22.90 -31.03
N VAL A 581 7.82 -23.29 -32.26
CA VAL A 581 8.76 -23.29 -33.40
C VAL A 581 9.19 -21.88 -33.83
N THR A 582 8.37 -20.85 -33.59
CA THR A 582 8.81 -19.46 -33.81
C THR A 582 9.71 -18.94 -32.70
N ALA A 583 9.66 -19.48 -31.47
CA ALA A 583 10.32 -18.88 -30.32
C ALA A 583 11.52 -19.65 -29.73
N ILE A 584 11.67 -20.93 -30.05
CA ILE A 584 12.81 -21.76 -29.63
C ILE A 584 13.64 -22.13 -30.86
N ASP A 585 14.92 -21.77 -30.86
CA ASP A 585 15.85 -22.04 -31.97
C ASP A 585 16.66 -23.32 -31.72
N ASP A 586 15.99 -24.45 -31.84
CA ASP A 586 16.61 -25.78 -31.87
C ASP A 586 16.21 -26.53 -33.15
N GLU A 587 17.16 -27.21 -33.79
CA GLU A 587 16.95 -27.90 -35.06
C GLU A 587 16.15 -29.20 -34.91
N ILE A 588 16.33 -29.95 -33.82
CA ILE A 588 15.66 -31.24 -33.58
C ILE A 588 14.19 -30.99 -33.25
N LEU A 589 13.94 -30.05 -32.34
CA LEU A 589 12.59 -29.60 -31.98
C LEU A 589 11.85 -29.02 -33.19
N ARG A 590 12.53 -28.17 -33.99
CA ARG A 590 11.99 -27.63 -35.25
C ARG A 590 11.60 -28.75 -36.22
N GLN A 591 12.46 -29.74 -36.45
CA GLN A 591 12.16 -30.87 -37.33
C GLN A 591 10.96 -31.71 -36.82
N GLU A 592 10.88 -31.99 -35.52
CA GLU A 592 9.74 -32.73 -34.93
C GLU A 592 8.41 -31.95 -35.03
N ILE A 593 8.43 -30.63 -34.84
CA ILE A 593 7.22 -29.79 -35.01
C ILE A 593 6.78 -29.77 -36.48
N ILE A 594 7.71 -29.58 -37.42
CA ILE A 594 7.42 -29.62 -38.86
C ILE A 594 6.88 -31.00 -39.27
N ARG A 595 7.45 -32.09 -38.73
CA ARG A 595 6.98 -33.46 -38.96
C ARG A 595 5.53 -33.66 -38.51
N ARG A 596 5.14 -33.09 -37.36
CA ARG A 596 3.75 -33.09 -36.86
C ARG A 596 2.82 -32.25 -37.73
N LEU A 597 3.21 -31.04 -38.12
CA LEU A 597 2.39 -30.17 -38.97
C LEU A 597 2.12 -30.82 -40.36
N ALA A 598 3.06 -31.61 -40.87
CA ALA A 598 2.91 -32.41 -42.08
C ALA A 598 1.94 -33.61 -41.95
N GLU A 599 1.42 -33.91 -40.75
CA GLU A 599 0.33 -34.88 -40.55
C GLU A 599 -1.05 -34.29 -40.94
N LYS A 600 -1.18 -32.94 -40.95
CA LYS A 600 -2.37 -32.20 -41.38
C LYS A 600 -2.23 -31.52 -42.75
N TYR A 601 -1.06 -30.93 -43.04
CA TYR A 601 -0.84 -30.07 -44.21
C TYR A 601 0.05 -30.73 -45.28
N ASN A 602 -0.19 -30.46 -46.57
CA ASN A 602 0.65 -30.99 -47.65
C ASN A 602 1.94 -30.19 -47.78
N GLY A 603 2.93 -30.54 -46.94
CA GLY A 603 4.21 -29.84 -46.87
C GLY A 603 4.08 -28.51 -46.14
N ASN A 604 4.35 -27.41 -46.84
CA ASN A 604 4.58 -26.09 -46.23
C ASN A 604 3.37 -25.13 -46.27
N GLU A 605 2.17 -25.62 -46.62
CA GLU A 605 0.93 -24.82 -46.74
C GLU A 605 0.60 -24.04 -45.46
N TRP A 606 0.91 -24.60 -44.29
CA TRP A 606 0.69 -23.99 -42.98
C TRP A 606 1.42 -22.65 -42.78
N ILE A 607 2.56 -22.41 -43.46
CA ILE A 607 3.33 -21.16 -43.33
C ILE A 607 2.48 -19.92 -43.71
N CYS A 608 1.51 -20.11 -44.60
CA CYS A 608 0.63 -19.05 -45.11
C CYS A 608 -0.67 -18.86 -44.31
N HIS A 609 -0.92 -19.68 -43.27
CA HIS A 609 -2.13 -19.58 -42.47
C HIS A 609 -2.08 -18.38 -41.50
N ASP A 610 -3.23 -17.76 -41.20
CA ASP A 610 -3.29 -16.81 -40.08
C ASP A 610 -3.35 -17.59 -38.76
N TYR A 611 -2.46 -17.22 -37.84
CA TYR A 611 -2.37 -17.74 -36.48
C TYR A 611 -2.72 -16.65 -35.45
N GLY A 612 -3.49 -15.64 -35.85
CA GLY A 612 -3.93 -14.52 -35.01
C GLY A 612 -2.96 -13.34 -35.02
N GLY A 613 -2.91 -12.59 -36.11
CA GLY A 613 -2.40 -11.21 -36.08
C GLY A 613 -0.91 -11.02 -36.36
N GLY A 614 -0.29 -11.87 -37.18
CA GLY A 614 1.05 -11.60 -37.73
C GLY A 614 1.68 -12.79 -38.42
N SER A 615 2.49 -12.55 -39.46
CA SER A 615 3.24 -13.60 -40.15
C SER A 615 4.22 -14.31 -39.21
N LEU A 616 4.43 -15.61 -39.44
CA LEU A 616 5.38 -16.42 -38.67
C LEU A 616 6.78 -15.81 -38.66
N PHE A 617 7.20 -15.26 -39.80
CA PHE A 617 8.42 -14.49 -39.95
C PHE A 617 8.54 -13.34 -38.94
N ASN A 618 7.47 -12.57 -38.72
CA ASN A 618 7.48 -11.45 -37.75
C ASN A 618 7.48 -11.94 -36.30
N ARG A 619 6.98 -13.14 -36.01
CA ARG A 619 7.03 -13.74 -34.67
C ARG A 619 8.44 -14.26 -34.39
N ALA A 620 8.99 -15.07 -35.28
CA ALA A 620 10.36 -15.56 -35.20
C ALA A 620 11.38 -14.41 -35.09
N ALA A 621 11.16 -13.34 -35.87
CA ALA A 621 11.90 -12.09 -35.77
C ALA A 621 11.86 -11.44 -34.38
N LYS A 622 10.68 -11.30 -33.76
CA LYS A 622 10.57 -10.73 -32.41
C LYS A 622 11.24 -11.61 -31.35
N GLN A 623 11.19 -12.93 -31.52
CA GLN A 623 11.66 -13.90 -30.54
C GLN A 623 13.17 -14.21 -30.61
N GLY A 624 13.92 -13.67 -31.58
CA GLY A 624 15.36 -13.92 -31.72
C GLY A 624 15.74 -15.16 -32.55
N ASN A 625 14.77 -15.90 -33.12
CA ASN A 625 14.97 -17.24 -33.69
C ASN A 625 15.53 -17.18 -35.12
N VAL A 626 16.84 -17.42 -35.28
CA VAL A 626 17.55 -17.27 -36.55
C VAL A 626 17.48 -18.53 -37.40
N GLY A 627 17.53 -19.72 -36.79
CA GLY A 627 17.42 -20.99 -37.50
C GLY A 627 16.05 -21.20 -38.12
N PHE A 628 14.96 -20.84 -37.45
CA PHE A 628 13.62 -20.92 -38.06
C PHE A 628 13.42 -19.85 -39.15
N LEU A 629 13.98 -18.63 -39.00
CA LEU A 629 13.99 -17.65 -40.09
C LEU A 629 14.77 -18.15 -41.31
N THR A 630 15.92 -18.80 -41.10
CA THR A 630 16.74 -19.42 -42.15
C THR A 630 15.94 -20.51 -42.86
N TRP A 631 15.31 -21.40 -42.09
CA TRP A 631 14.46 -22.48 -42.62
C TRP A 631 13.26 -21.95 -43.43
N LEU A 632 12.57 -20.91 -42.93
CA LEU A 632 11.44 -20.28 -43.64
C LEU A 632 11.85 -19.75 -45.02
N ILE A 633 13.05 -19.20 -45.16
CA ILE A 633 13.56 -18.65 -46.42
C ILE A 633 14.05 -19.78 -47.35
N GLU A 634 14.90 -20.68 -46.85
CA GLU A 634 15.60 -21.68 -47.67
C GLU A 634 14.71 -22.88 -48.05
N VAL A 635 13.85 -23.33 -47.13
CA VAL A 635 13.01 -24.54 -47.26
C VAL A 635 11.52 -24.20 -47.29
N GLY A 636 11.08 -23.22 -46.50
CA GLY A 636 9.72 -22.70 -46.51
C GLY A 636 9.36 -21.88 -47.75
N HIS A 637 10.37 -21.47 -48.55
CA HIS A 637 10.25 -20.59 -49.72
C HIS A 637 9.50 -19.27 -49.44
N PHE A 638 9.58 -18.77 -48.20
CA PHE A 638 8.99 -17.51 -47.80
C PHE A 638 9.86 -16.33 -48.25
N GLU A 639 9.33 -15.49 -49.15
CA GLU A 639 9.99 -14.25 -49.58
C GLU A 639 9.54 -13.04 -48.72
N PRO A 640 10.34 -12.58 -47.74
CA PRO A 640 9.97 -11.42 -46.93
C PRO A 640 10.04 -10.12 -47.74
N ASN A 641 8.97 -9.33 -47.70
CA ASN A 641 8.92 -8.01 -48.32
C ASN A 641 9.96 -7.05 -47.68
N ARG A 642 10.65 -6.27 -48.51
CA ARG A 642 11.58 -5.19 -48.16
C ARG A 642 11.15 -4.34 -46.96
N PHE A 643 9.87 -3.96 -46.86
CA PHE A 643 9.33 -3.18 -45.73
C PHE A 643 9.32 -3.96 -44.41
N VAL A 644 9.03 -5.26 -44.47
CA VAL A 644 9.03 -6.17 -43.32
C VAL A 644 10.45 -6.34 -42.79
N ILE A 645 11.41 -6.66 -43.67
CA ILE A 645 12.84 -6.76 -43.32
C ILE A 645 13.33 -5.47 -42.67
N ARG A 646 13.05 -4.32 -43.30
CA ARG A 646 13.38 -2.99 -42.75
C ARG A 646 12.89 -2.81 -41.32
N THR A 647 11.64 -3.18 -41.05
CA THR A 647 11.00 -3.00 -39.73
C THR A 647 11.61 -3.95 -38.70
N VAL A 648 11.71 -5.24 -39.05
CA VAL A 648 12.32 -6.30 -38.23
C VAL A 648 13.75 -5.96 -37.84
N VAL A 649 14.60 -5.57 -38.80
CA VAL A 649 16.02 -5.31 -38.52
C VAL A 649 16.20 -4.08 -37.63
N THR A 650 15.35 -3.05 -37.76
CA THR A 650 15.38 -1.91 -36.81
C THR A 650 14.93 -2.32 -35.41
N GLN A 651 13.91 -3.17 -35.28
CA GLN A 651 13.44 -3.67 -33.99
C GLN A 651 14.46 -4.60 -33.33
N ALA A 652 15.11 -5.50 -34.09
CA ALA A 652 16.17 -6.37 -33.58
C ALA A 652 17.38 -5.57 -33.07
N ALA A 653 17.81 -4.52 -33.77
CA ALA A 653 18.89 -3.64 -33.31
C ALA A 653 18.51 -2.81 -32.06
N GLU A 654 17.24 -2.38 -31.95
CA GLU A 654 16.71 -1.65 -30.80
C GLU A 654 16.43 -2.55 -29.59
N ALA A 655 16.22 -3.85 -29.81
CA ALA A 655 16.13 -4.90 -28.79
C ALA A 655 17.46 -5.65 -28.54
N HIS A 656 18.57 -5.17 -29.11
CA HIS A 656 19.93 -5.73 -28.99
C HIS A 656 20.08 -7.21 -29.41
N GLN A 657 19.21 -7.71 -30.29
CA GLN A 657 19.23 -9.07 -30.84
C GLN A 657 20.26 -9.19 -31.98
N TRP A 658 21.54 -8.99 -31.67
CA TRP A 658 22.59 -8.83 -32.69
C TRP A 658 22.85 -10.04 -33.58
N ASN A 659 22.63 -11.27 -33.10
CA ASN A 659 22.64 -12.48 -33.93
C ASN A 659 21.68 -12.39 -35.12
N MET A 660 20.51 -11.75 -34.93
CA MET A 660 19.54 -11.53 -35.98
C MET A 660 19.96 -10.41 -36.93
N VAL A 661 20.59 -9.35 -36.40
CA VAL A 661 21.15 -8.29 -37.24
C VAL A 661 22.31 -8.82 -38.09
N GLU A 662 23.18 -9.70 -37.57
CA GLU A 662 24.19 -10.44 -38.35
C GLU A 662 23.52 -11.25 -39.46
N PHE A 663 22.50 -12.05 -39.14
CA PHE A 663 21.76 -12.84 -40.13
C PHE A 663 21.29 -11.97 -41.30
N PHE A 664 20.53 -10.90 -41.02
CA PHE A 664 20.02 -10.01 -42.07
C PHE A 664 21.12 -9.26 -42.83
N CYS A 665 22.20 -8.85 -42.18
CA CYS A 665 23.35 -8.24 -42.86
C CYS A 665 24.13 -9.26 -43.72
N ARG A 666 24.07 -10.55 -43.39
CA ARG A 666 24.68 -11.63 -44.17
C ARG A 666 23.82 -12.04 -45.36
N THR A 667 22.50 -12.19 -45.20
CA THR A 667 21.59 -12.79 -46.20
C THR A 667 20.80 -11.78 -47.03
N MET A 668 20.44 -10.61 -46.50
CA MET A 668 19.44 -9.72 -47.09
C MET A 668 19.85 -8.23 -47.11
N LEU A 669 21.14 -7.92 -46.99
CA LEU A 669 21.65 -6.55 -46.93
C LEU A 669 21.23 -5.69 -48.14
N ASP A 670 21.17 -6.27 -49.33
CA ASP A 670 20.76 -5.60 -50.57
C ASP A 670 19.28 -5.14 -50.54
N GLN A 671 18.47 -5.72 -49.66
CA GLN A 671 17.09 -5.28 -49.43
C GLN A 671 17.02 -4.04 -48.51
N LEU A 672 18.04 -3.70 -47.73
CA LEU A 672 17.99 -2.55 -46.83
C LEU A 672 18.20 -1.21 -47.56
N ASP A 673 17.70 -0.13 -46.98
CA ASP A 673 17.96 1.23 -47.49
C ASP A 673 19.32 1.73 -47.02
N ARG A 674 20.00 2.54 -47.85
CA ARG A 674 21.30 3.18 -47.52
C ARG A 674 21.30 3.92 -46.17
N SER A 675 20.18 4.50 -45.77
CA SER A 675 20.01 5.16 -44.47
C SER A 675 19.98 4.18 -43.29
N ILE A 676 19.38 3.00 -43.48
CA ILE A 676 19.31 1.93 -42.48
C ILE A 676 20.67 1.28 -42.32
N ILE A 677 21.35 0.95 -43.43
CA ILE A 677 22.70 0.36 -43.41
C ILE A 677 23.68 1.26 -42.62
N LYS A 678 23.59 2.59 -42.79
CA LYS A 678 24.35 3.55 -41.98
C LYS A 678 23.95 3.56 -40.50
N LYS A 679 22.65 3.51 -40.18
CA LYS A 679 22.16 3.43 -38.79
C LYS A 679 22.68 2.16 -38.11
N LEU A 680 22.58 1.01 -38.77
CA LEU A 680 23.03 -0.29 -38.27
C LEU A 680 24.55 -0.34 -38.11
N PHE A 681 25.32 0.17 -39.08
CA PHE A 681 26.79 0.26 -38.96
C PHE A 681 27.20 1.09 -37.73
N LYS A 682 26.50 2.21 -37.50
CA LYS A 682 26.71 3.05 -36.31
C LYS A 682 26.32 2.31 -35.02
N GLN A 683 25.11 1.75 -34.94
CA GLN A 683 24.62 1.06 -33.74
C GLN A 683 25.48 -0.19 -33.41
N ALA A 684 25.89 -0.97 -34.41
CA ALA A 684 26.77 -2.11 -34.21
C ALA A 684 28.13 -1.66 -33.63
N ALA A 685 28.68 -0.54 -34.10
CA ALA A 685 29.91 0.02 -33.53
C ALA A 685 29.70 0.60 -32.12
N GLU A 686 28.55 1.24 -31.88
CA GLU A 686 28.11 1.78 -30.58
C GLU A 686 27.90 0.69 -29.52
N HIS A 687 27.53 -0.54 -29.91
CA HIS A 687 27.35 -1.69 -29.01
C HIS A 687 28.49 -2.73 -29.04
N GLY A 688 29.54 -2.51 -29.86
CA GLY A 688 30.75 -3.34 -29.89
C GLY A 688 30.72 -4.57 -30.81
N GLU A 689 29.68 -4.67 -31.64
CA GLU A 689 29.33 -5.81 -32.47
C GLU A 689 30.18 -5.89 -33.75
N LEU A 690 31.47 -6.15 -33.54
CA LEU A 690 32.51 -6.28 -34.57
C LEU A 690 32.05 -7.07 -35.79
N ARG A 691 31.31 -8.16 -35.57
CA ARG A 691 30.85 -9.08 -36.61
C ARG A 691 29.89 -8.41 -37.60
N CYS A 692 28.90 -7.66 -37.08
CA CYS A 692 28.02 -6.84 -37.91
C CYS A 692 28.77 -5.70 -38.60
N VAL A 693 29.70 -5.04 -37.90
CA VAL A 693 30.53 -3.95 -38.49
C VAL A 693 31.36 -4.47 -39.67
N GLN A 694 31.98 -5.64 -39.53
CA GLN A 694 32.74 -6.31 -40.60
C GLN A 694 31.85 -6.63 -41.81
N ILE A 695 30.75 -7.36 -41.63
CA ILE A 695 29.88 -7.80 -42.73
C ILE A 695 29.27 -6.61 -43.49
N ILE A 696 28.87 -5.55 -42.77
CA ILE A 696 28.34 -4.33 -43.40
C ILE A 696 29.44 -3.60 -44.19
N HIS A 697 30.69 -3.56 -43.71
CA HIS A 697 31.79 -2.98 -44.48
C HIS A 697 32.13 -3.82 -45.71
N GLU A 698 32.34 -5.13 -45.55
CA GLU A 698 32.70 -6.06 -46.64
C GLU A 698 31.70 -6.03 -47.80
N LYS A 699 30.40 -5.96 -47.51
CA LYS A 699 29.33 -5.97 -48.53
C LYS A 699 28.87 -4.58 -48.97
N ALA A 700 28.92 -3.56 -48.10
CA ALA A 700 28.28 -2.26 -48.33
C ALA A 700 29.17 -1.04 -48.04
N SER A 701 30.49 -1.18 -48.03
CA SER A 701 31.47 -0.07 -47.99
C SER A 701 31.09 1.11 -48.90
N HIS A 702 30.72 0.83 -50.15
CA HIS A 702 30.30 1.82 -51.15
C HIS A 702 29.02 2.62 -50.78
N LEU A 703 28.20 2.11 -49.84
CA LEU A 703 27.02 2.79 -49.30
C LEU A 703 27.34 3.61 -48.05
N LEU A 704 28.37 3.24 -47.29
CA LEU A 704 28.86 4.08 -46.20
C LEU A 704 29.39 5.40 -46.76
N ASP A 705 29.50 6.41 -45.91
CA ASP A 705 30.28 7.62 -46.21
C ASP A 705 31.27 7.86 -45.08
N LYS A 706 32.30 8.67 -45.36
CA LYS A 706 33.37 8.95 -44.38
C LYS A 706 32.81 9.50 -43.06
N LYS A 707 31.69 10.24 -43.10
CA LYS A 707 31.00 10.72 -41.91
C LYS A 707 30.46 9.56 -41.07
N SER A 708 29.80 8.58 -41.69
CA SER A 708 29.26 7.40 -41.02
C SER A 708 30.37 6.56 -40.36
N ILE A 709 31.49 6.38 -41.05
CA ILE A 709 32.68 5.68 -40.53
C ILE A 709 33.30 6.47 -39.37
N GLU A 710 33.43 7.78 -39.51
CA GLU A 710 33.95 8.65 -38.45
C GLU A 710 33.01 8.78 -37.25
N GLU A 711 31.69 8.65 -37.40
CA GLU A 711 30.74 8.59 -36.27
C GLU A 711 30.86 7.24 -35.55
N ALA A 712 30.67 6.13 -36.25
CA ALA A 712 30.83 4.77 -35.70
C ALA A 712 32.15 4.58 -34.92
N PHE A 713 33.26 5.12 -35.41
CA PHE A 713 34.55 5.11 -34.70
C PHE A 713 34.54 5.91 -33.39
N LYS A 714 33.87 7.06 -33.32
CA LYS A 714 33.74 7.85 -32.07
C LYS A 714 32.89 7.12 -31.04
N ASP A 715 31.80 6.50 -31.49
CA ASP A 715 30.85 5.82 -30.61
C ASP A 715 31.45 4.51 -30.05
N ALA A 716 32.18 3.75 -30.89
CA ALA A 716 32.97 2.61 -30.45
C ALA A 716 34.10 2.98 -29.46
N VAL A 717 34.73 4.15 -29.62
CA VAL A 717 35.67 4.66 -28.59
C VAL A 717 34.92 5.08 -27.33
N ALA A 718 33.77 5.76 -27.44
CA ALA A 718 33.00 6.20 -26.27
C ALA A 718 32.66 5.04 -25.33
N ASN A 719 32.31 3.88 -25.88
CA ASN A 719 31.88 2.68 -25.16
C ASN A 719 32.99 1.61 -24.97
N ASP A 720 34.26 1.97 -25.19
CA ASP A 720 35.47 1.11 -25.02
C ASP A 720 35.52 -0.16 -25.88
N HIS A 721 34.89 -0.14 -27.05
CA HIS A 721 34.81 -1.29 -27.97
C HIS A 721 36.07 -1.44 -28.84
N LEU A 722 37.20 -1.73 -28.17
CA LEU A 722 38.52 -1.83 -28.80
C LEU A 722 38.57 -2.69 -30.08
N PRO A 723 37.92 -3.87 -30.19
CA PRO A 723 37.96 -4.67 -31.42
C PRO A 723 37.33 -3.97 -32.63
N VAL A 724 36.24 -3.21 -32.43
CA VAL A 724 35.61 -2.38 -33.47
C VAL A 724 36.54 -1.23 -33.87
N VAL A 725 37.14 -0.55 -32.89
CA VAL A 725 38.07 0.56 -33.14
C VAL A 725 39.33 0.07 -33.85
N GLN A 726 39.79 -1.15 -33.57
CA GLN A 726 40.87 -1.82 -34.29
C GLN A 726 40.53 -2.10 -35.75
N PHE A 727 39.35 -2.67 -36.01
CA PHE A 727 38.89 -2.89 -37.38
C PHE A 727 38.75 -1.57 -38.16
N VAL A 728 37.98 -0.61 -37.65
CA VAL A 728 37.70 0.67 -38.33
C VAL A 728 38.97 1.55 -38.44
N GLY A 729 39.91 1.43 -37.51
CA GLY A 729 41.23 2.07 -37.56
C GLY A 729 42.20 1.43 -38.55
N SER A 730 42.00 0.16 -38.91
CA SER A 730 42.83 -0.60 -39.86
C SER A 730 42.43 -0.47 -41.33
N LEU A 731 41.30 0.18 -41.62
CA LEU A 731 40.79 0.41 -42.98
C LEU A 731 41.79 1.19 -43.86
N GLU A 732 41.62 1.11 -45.18
CA GLU A 732 42.45 1.88 -46.10
C GLU A 732 42.36 3.39 -45.84
N ARG A 733 43.48 4.10 -46.02
CA ARG A 733 43.64 5.54 -45.70
C ARG A 733 42.58 6.47 -46.29
N HIS A 734 41.91 6.08 -47.37
CA HIS A 734 40.86 6.88 -47.99
C HIS A 734 39.53 6.76 -47.22
N GLU A 735 39.18 5.56 -46.75
CA GLU A 735 38.00 5.29 -45.91
C GLU A 735 38.24 5.66 -44.45
N ALA A 736 39.39 5.26 -43.89
CA ALA A 736 39.74 5.33 -42.47
C ALA A 736 39.49 6.72 -41.82
N PRO A 737 39.07 6.78 -40.54
CA PRO A 737 38.83 8.03 -39.81
C PRO A 737 40.03 8.98 -39.89
N CYS A 738 39.80 10.26 -40.18
CA CYS A 738 40.90 11.22 -40.33
C CYS A 738 41.68 11.46 -39.02
N ASP A 739 42.93 11.95 -39.12
CA ASP A 739 43.83 12.26 -38.00
C ASP A 739 43.13 13.00 -36.84
N ALA A 740 42.27 13.97 -37.18
CA ALA A 740 41.55 14.80 -36.22
C ALA A 740 40.41 14.07 -35.49
N VAL A 741 39.84 13.01 -36.07
CA VAL A 741 38.87 12.13 -35.40
C VAL A 741 39.58 11.11 -34.54
N GLN A 742 40.69 10.53 -35.01
CA GLN A 742 41.55 9.65 -34.20
C GLN A 742 42.08 10.37 -32.94
N VAL A 743 42.54 11.62 -33.06
CA VAL A 743 42.98 12.44 -31.91
C VAL A 743 41.82 12.79 -30.97
N LYS A 744 40.60 12.99 -31.48
CA LYS A 744 39.40 13.14 -30.62
C LYS A 744 39.08 11.85 -29.87
N GLY A 745 39.20 10.68 -30.52
CA GLY A 745 39.10 9.37 -29.87
C GLY A 745 40.14 9.22 -28.77
N PHE A 746 41.41 9.56 -29.03
CA PHE A 746 42.48 9.46 -28.03
C PHE A 746 42.21 10.35 -26.80
N LYS A 747 41.74 11.59 -26.99
CA LYS A 747 41.30 12.46 -25.87
C LYS A 747 40.15 11.84 -25.08
N LEU A 748 39.17 11.23 -25.76
CA LEU A 748 38.01 10.59 -25.13
C LEU A 748 38.43 9.36 -24.32
N ALA A 749 39.26 8.49 -24.90
CA ALA A 749 39.82 7.32 -24.23
C ALA A 749 40.62 7.70 -22.97
N LEU A 750 41.46 8.74 -23.05
CA LEU A 750 42.18 9.26 -21.88
C LEU A 750 41.24 9.86 -20.81
N ALA A 751 40.16 10.54 -21.21
CA ALA A 751 39.17 11.08 -20.28
C ALA A 751 38.37 9.98 -19.58
N SER A 752 37.96 8.94 -20.32
CA SER A 752 37.23 7.76 -19.83
C SER A 752 38.14 6.69 -19.19
N ASN A 753 39.45 6.96 -19.05
CA ASN A 753 40.45 6.04 -18.47
C ASN A 753 40.64 4.70 -19.23
N GLN A 754 40.28 4.65 -20.50
CA GLN A 754 40.42 3.50 -21.40
C GLN A 754 41.88 3.35 -21.88
N LEU A 755 42.76 2.83 -21.01
CA LEU A 755 44.21 2.85 -21.26
C LEU A 755 44.62 2.02 -22.48
N ALA A 756 44.01 0.86 -22.71
CA ALA A 756 44.29 0.02 -23.88
C ALA A 756 43.83 0.68 -25.20
N MET A 757 42.66 1.32 -25.19
CA MET A 757 42.16 2.13 -26.31
C MET A 757 43.11 3.28 -26.63
N ALA A 758 43.53 4.05 -25.62
CA ALA A 758 44.47 5.14 -25.80
C ALA A 758 45.81 4.67 -26.39
N GLN A 759 46.35 3.53 -25.92
CA GLN A 759 47.58 2.94 -26.43
C GLN A 759 47.45 2.50 -27.90
N TYR A 760 46.36 1.82 -28.26
CA TYR A 760 46.10 1.42 -29.65
C TYR A 760 46.01 2.64 -30.57
N LEU A 761 45.25 3.67 -30.18
CA LEU A 761 45.09 4.89 -30.96
C LEU A 761 46.42 5.63 -31.20
N THR A 762 47.36 5.57 -30.26
CA THR A 762 48.72 6.12 -30.45
C THR A 762 49.64 5.28 -31.34
N SER A 763 49.28 4.01 -31.61
CA SER A 763 49.99 3.10 -32.52
C SER A 763 49.43 3.09 -33.96
N LEU A 764 48.52 4.01 -34.30
CA LEU A 764 47.98 4.13 -35.66
C LEU A 764 48.97 4.86 -36.59
N PRO A 765 49.51 4.18 -37.64
CA PRO A 765 50.66 4.68 -38.39
C PRO A 765 50.29 5.80 -39.38
N GLY A 766 50.74 7.02 -39.06
CA GLY A 766 50.71 8.17 -39.96
C GLY A 766 50.01 9.41 -39.42
N ASN A 767 49.35 9.32 -38.26
CA ASN A 767 48.65 10.46 -37.66
C ASN A 767 49.64 11.55 -37.21
N ARG A 768 49.66 12.69 -37.91
CA ARG A 768 50.64 13.76 -37.66
C ARG A 768 50.31 14.64 -36.46
N LEU A 769 49.07 14.57 -35.97
CA LEU A 769 48.57 15.37 -34.85
C LEU A 769 48.75 14.65 -33.50
N MET A 770 48.82 13.31 -33.51
CA MET A 770 48.88 12.48 -32.31
C MET A 770 50.07 12.80 -31.40
N GLN A 771 51.29 12.95 -31.94
CA GLN A 771 52.49 13.37 -31.20
C GLN A 771 52.26 14.65 -30.37
N GLN A 772 51.59 15.67 -30.94
CA GLN A 772 51.34 16.92 -30.22
C GLN A 772 50.34 16.72 -29.08
N GLU A 773 49.33 15.86 -29.27
CA GLU A 773 48.34 15.61 -28.23
C GLU A 773 48.88 14.72 -27.11
N VAL A 774 49.67 13.70 -27.42
CA VAL A 774 50.41 12.87 -26.44
C VAL A 774 51.26 13.75 -25.53
N GLU A 775 51.95 14.76 -26.08
CA GLU A 775 52.79 15.67 -25.32
C GLU A 775 51.99 16.66 -24.44
N LEU A 776 50.82 17.11 -24.90
CA LEU A 776 49.91 17.93 -24.09
C LEU A 776 49.29 17.12 -22.95
N ALA A 777 48.78 15.92 -23.26
CA ALA A 777 48.22 14.99 -22.29
C ALA A 777 49.24 14.62 -21.20
N LEU A 778 50.50 14.35 -21.58
CA LEU A 778 51.57 14.05 -20.62
C LEU A 778 51.78 15.21 -19.62
N ILE A 779 51.84 16.45 -20.12
CA ILE A 779 52.02 17.65 -19.28
C ILE A 779 50.80 17.90 -18.37
N GLU A 780 49.59 17.57 -18.84
CA GLU A 780 48.37 17.68 -18.04
C GLU A 780 48.31 16.62 -16.93
N PHE A 781 48.47 15.34 -17.26
CA PHE A 781 48.40 14.24 -16.30
C PHE A 781 49.54 14.26 -15.29
N ALA A 782 50.75 14.69 -15.70
CA ALA A 782 51.85 15.00 -14.79
C ALA A 782 51.47 16.07 -13.76
N GLY A 783 50.71 17.09 -14.15
CA GLY A 783 50.20 18.13 -13.25
C GLY A 783 48.97 17.74 -12.42
N LYS A 784 48.38 16.56 -12.68
CA LYS A 784 47.29 15.94 -11.90
C LYS A 784 47.78 14.79 -11.00
N ASN A 785 49.07 14.43 -11.07
CA ASN A 785 49.65 13.23 -10.45
C ASN A 785 49.06 11.89 -10.92
N ASP A 786 48.52 11.83 -12.15
CA ASP A 786 47.99 10.57 -12.72
C ASP A 786 49.13 9.73 -13.30
N VAL A 787 49.80 8.97 -12.42
CA VAL A 787 50.97 8.16 -12.77
C VAL A 787 50.63 6.99 -13.69
N ALA A 788 49.40 6.48 -13.67
CA ALA A 788 48.96 5.43 -14.61
C ALA A 788 49.00 5.95 -16.06
N LYS A 789 48.38 7.10 -16.33
CA LYS A 789 48.41 7.72 -17.66
C LYS A 789 49.80 8.24 -18.03
N VAL A 790 50.56 8.81 -17.08
CA VAL A 790 51.95 9.23 -17.34
C VAL A 790 52.85 8.05 -17.72
N ARG A 791 52.73 6.90 -17.04
CA ARG A 791 53.46 5.66 -17.40
C ARG A 791 53.06 5.13 -18.77
N LEU A 792 51.76 5.15 -19.09
CA LEU A 792 51.27 4.74 -20.41
C LEU A 792 51.89 5.61 -21.51
N LEU A 793 51.78 6.93 -21.38
CA LEU A 793 52.26 7.89 -22.39
C LEU A 793 53.79 7.86 -22.55
N CYS A 794 54.54 7.65 -21.47
CA CYS A 794 56.01 7.47 -21.55
C CYS A 794 56.44 6.07 -22.02
N GLY A 795 55.55 5.07 -22.00
CA GLY A 795 55.80 3.71 -22.48
C GLY A 795 55.40 3.45 -23.94
N LEU A 796 54.95 4.48 -24.67
CA LEU A 796 54.54 4.35 -26.07
C LEU A 796 55.75 4.12 -26.99
N THR A 797 55.60 3.20 -27.96
CA THR A 797 56.59 2.92 -29.00
C THR A 797 56.47 3.87 -30.18
N GLU A 798 55.25 4.08 -30.69
CA GLU A 798 54.93 5.14 -31.65
C GLU A 798 54.42 6.40 -30.93
N ASN A 799 54.64 7.57 -31.54
CA ASN A 799 54.31 8.89 -30.97
C ASN A 799 54.92 9.16 -29.58
N ALA A 800 56.02 8.48 -29.22
CA ALA A 800 56.69 8.60 -27.92
C ALA A 800 57.00 10.06 -27.55
N PRO A 801 56.72 10.52 -26.31
CA PRO A 801 56.92 11.91 -25.91
C PRO A 801 58.37 12.37 -26.09
N ARG A 802 58.60 13.46 -26.83
CA ARG A 802 59.95 14.02 -27.01
C ARG A 802 60.48 14.55 -25.67
N GLN A 803 61.82 14.51 -25.49
CA GLN A 803 62.53 15.02 -24.31
C GLN A 803 61.98 16.36 -23.77
N ILE A 804 61.67 17.32 -24.65
CA ILE A 804 61.16 18.65 -24.26
C ILE A 804 59.76 18.61 -23.61
N ALA A 805 58.93 17.62 -23.95
CA ALA A 805 57.64 17.40 -23.30
C ALA A 805 57.81 16.72 -21.94
N ILE A 806 58.71 15.74 -21.83
CA ILE A 806 59.07 15.10 -20.55
C ILE A 806 59.68 16.12 -19.58
N GLU A 807 60.57 16.99 -20.06
CA GLU A 807 61.15 18.06 -19.26
C GLU A 807 60.08 19.04 -18.75
N ARG A 808 59.14 19.46 -19.62
CA ARG A 808 57.99 20.30 -19.24
C ARG A 808 57.02 19.60 -18.29
N ALA A 809 56.81 18.29 -18.44
CA ALA A 809 55.94 17.50 -17.57
C ALA A 809 56.55 17.34 -16.17
N CYS A 810 57.87 17.14 -16.08
CA CYS A 810 58.64 17.14 -14.83
C CYS A 810 58.56 18.51 -14.11
N GLU A 811 58.83 19.62 -14.82
CA GLU A 811 58.66 20.98 -14.28
C GLU A 811 57.21 21.23 -13.83
N ARG A 812 56.22 20.73 -14.58
CA ARG A 812 54.80 20.86 -14.26
C ARG A 812 54.42 20.09 -13.00
N ALA A 813 54.88 18.84 -12.85
CA ALA A 813 54.64 18.01 -11.67
C ALA A 813 55.21 18.67 -10.40
N ALA A 814 56.47 19.12 -10.45
CA ALA A 814 57.09 19.86 -9.34
C ALA A 814 56.35 21.17 -9.01
N SER A 815 55.88 21.91 -10.02
CA SER A 815 55.10 23.15 -9.81
C SER A 815 53.70 22.93 -9.20
N ARG A 816 53.15 21.71 -9.28
CA ARG A 816 51.83 21.36 -8.76
C ARG A 816 51.87 20.65 -7.40
N GLY A 817 52.96 19.95 -7.10
CA GLY A 817 53.02 19.01 -5.98
C GLY A 817 52.48 17.64 -6.39
N SER A 818 52.95 17.14 -7.54
CA SER A 818 52.58 15.84 -8.10
C SER A 818 53.76 14.88 -7.91
N TYR A 819 53.96 14.49 -6.65
CA TYR A 819 55.12 13.75 -6.16
C TYR A 819 55.41 12.47 -6.95
N ASP A 820 54.43 11.60 -7.13
CA ASP A 820 54.63 10.28 -7.74
C ASP A 820 54.94 10.38 -9.24
N ALA A 821 54.34 11.34 -9.93
CA ALA A 821 54.70 11.66 -11.32
C ALA A 821 56.11 12.25 -11.42
N LEU A 822 56.50 13.12 -10.48
CA LEU A 822 57.84 13.71 -10.41
C LEU A 822 58.91 12.63 -10.17
N ILE A 823 58.69 11.74 -9.20
CA ILE A 823 59.55 10.58 -8.92
C ILE A 823 59.66 9.69 -10.16
N TYR A 824 58.55 9.40 -10.84
CA TYR A 824 58.57 8.58 -12.05
C TYR A 824 59.45 9.20 -13.15
N PHE A 825 59.29 10.50 -13.47
CA PHE A 825 60.13 11.17 -14.46
C PHE A 825 61.62 11.15 -14.07
N CYS A 826 61.94 11.41 -12.81
CA CYS A 826 63.33 11.42 -12.35
C CYS A 826 63.95 10.01 -12.26
N GLY A 827 63.13 8.96 -12.19
CA GLY A 827 63.53 7.56 -12.25
C GLY A 827 63.63 6.96 -13.66
N LEU A 828 63.26 7.70 -14.71
CA LEU A 828 63.41 7.25 -16.09
C LEU A 828 64.90 7.02 -16.44
N ARG A 829 65.22 5.88 -17.03
CA ARG A 829 66.57 5.58 -17.56
C ARG A 829 66.81 6.23 -18.93
N GLU A 830 65.77 6.22 -19.77
CA GLU A 830 65.76 6.81 -21.11
C GLU A 830 64.92 8.09 -21.10
N ASN A 831 65.37 9.11 -21.83
CA ASN A 831 64.77 10.46 -21.82
C ASN A 831 64.62 11.09 -20.41
N ALA A 832 65.54 10.74 -19.49
CA ALA A 832 65.61 11.34 -18.15
C ALA A 832 65.66 12.88 -18.21
N PRO A 833 64.95 13.61 -17.32
CA PRO A 833 65.05 15.05 -17.23
C PRO A 833 66.49 15.50 -17.00
N ARG A 834 66.95 16.50 -17.77
CA ARG A 834 68.33 17.00 -17.67
C ARG A 834 68.54 17.76 -16.37
N VAL A 835 69.78 17.84 -15.88
CA VAL A 835 70.13 18.56 -14.64
C VAL A 835 69.57 19.99 -14.59
N ARG A 836 69.56 20.74 -15.71
CA ARG A 836 68.95 22.09 -15.76
C ARG A 836 67.44 22.07 -15.49
N THR A 837 66.73 21.04 -15.96
CA THR A 837 65.30 20.83 -15.73
C THR A 837 65.04 20.41 -14.28
N ILE A 838 65.90 19.56 -13.71
CA ILE A 838 65.85 19.21 -12.27
C ILE A 838 66.07 20.45 -11.38
N GLU A 839 67.00 21.33 -11.74
CA GLU A 839 67.23 22.61 -11.05
C GLU A 839 66.06 23.60 -11.23
N ASN A 840 65.39 23.60 -12.38
CA ASN A 840 64.14 24.34 -12.57
C ASN A 840 63.00 23.76 -11.74
N ALA A 841 62.83 22.44 -11.73
CA ALA A 841 61.82 21.74 -10.94
C ALA A 841 62.01 22.01 -9.43
N LEU A 842 63.25 21.96 -8.93
CA LEU A 842 63.61 22.30 -7.55
C LEU A 842 63.18 23.74 -7.21
N ARG A 843 63.54 24.70 -8.07
CA ARG A 843 63.16 26.11 -7.93
C ARG A 843 61.64 26.34 -8.00
N LEU A 844 60.92 25.57 -8.81
CA LEU A 844 59.46 25.62 -8.92
C LEU A 844 58.77 25.00 -7.69
N ALA A 845 59.30 23.90 -7.15
CA ALA A 845 58.82 23.26 -5.93
C ALA A 845 59.02 24.16 -4.71
N VAL A 846 60.21 24.77 -4.55
CA VAL A 846 60.47 25.80 -3.52
C VAL A 846 59.53 26.99 -3.67
N GLY A 847 59.41 27.55 -4.87
CA GLY A 847 58.49 28.67 -5.16
C GLY A 847 57.00 28.33 -4.98
N ARG A 848 56.66 27.08 -4.69
CA ARG A 848 55.31 26.56 -4.42
C ARG A 848 55.17 25.91 -3.05
N ARG A 849 56.18 26.04 -2.17
CA ARG A 849 56.24 25.47 -0.81
C ARG A 849 56.00 23.95 -0.78
N ARG A 850 56.66 23.23 -1.70
CA ARG A 850 56.51 21.79 -1.91
C ARG A 850 57.68 21.00 -1.32
N VAL A 851 57.69 20.86 0.01
CA VAL A 851 58.82 20.29 0.78
C VAL A 851 59.14 18.84 0.38
N ARG A 852 58.12 17.98 0.17
CA ARG A 852 58.33 16.57 -0.22
C ARG A 852 58.97 16.44 -1.60
N GLU A 853 58.54 17.27 -2.55
CA GLU A 853 59.10 17.33 -3.89
C GLU A 853 60.52 17.91 -3.88
N VAL A 854 60.81 18.88 -3.01
CA VAL A 854 62.18 19.38 -2.80
C VAL A 854 63.09 18.31 -2.20
N ASP A 855 62.61 17.53 -1.22
CA ASP A 855 63.33 16.40 -0.63
C ASP A 855 63.68 15.33 -1.68
N ALA A 856 62.68 14.86 -2.43
CA ALA A 856 62.86 13.95 -3.55
C ALA A 856 63.89 14.46 -4.58
N LEU A 857 63.79 15.74 -4.97
CA LEU A 857 64.71 16.33 -5.95
C LEU A 857 66.14 16.51 -5.41
N CYS A 858 66.33 16.73 -4.11
CA CYS A 858 67.66 16.81 -3.50
C CYS A 858 68.35 15.45 -3.40
N HIS A 859 67.59 14.36 -3.28
CA HIS A 859 68.09 13.01 -3.05
C HIS A 859 68.04 12.07 -4.28
N LEU A 860 67.97 12.64 -5.50
CA LEU A 860 67.95 11.87 -6.74
C LEU A 860 69.28 11.11 -7.01
N SER A 861 69.16 9.86 -7.44
CA SER A 861 70.28 9.05 -7.93
C SER A 861 70.65 9.34 -9.39
N LEU A 862 69.71 9.85 -10.19
CA LEU A 862 69.89 10.24 -11.60
C LEU A 862 69.78 11.77 -11.75
N ASN A 863 70.75 12.38 -12.43
CA ASN A 863 70.82 13.82 -12.70
C ASN A 863 70.53 14.75 -11.49
N PRO A 864 71.09 14.51 -10.29
CA PRO A 864 70.82 15.35 -9.12
C PRO A 864 71.16 16.84 -9.36
N PRO A 865 70.43 17.76 -8.71
CA PRO A 865 70.69 19.20 -8.81
C PRO A 865 72.09 19.51 -8.28
N ARG A 866 72.82 20.42 -8.94
CA ARG A 866 74.16 20.79 -8.46
C ARG A 866 74.04 21.51 -7.10
N PRO A 867 74.99 21.34 -6.16
CA PRO A 867 74.89 21.93 -4.82
C PRO A 867 74.53 23.43 -4.83
N GLY A 868 75.14 24.23 -5.71
CA GLY A 868 74.82 25.65 -5.85
C GLY A 868 73.36 25.97 -6.19
N ALA A 869 72.62 25.07 -6.85
CA ALA A 869 71.18 25.24 -7.07
C ALA A 869 70.37 24.97 -5.79
N ILE A 870 70.80 24.00 -4.97
CA ILE A 870 70.25 23.72 -3.64
C ILE A 870 70.53 24.92 -2.70
N GLU A 871 71.74 25.50 -2.74
CA GLU A 871 72.07 26.71 -1.99
C GLU A 871 71.16 27.90 -2.39
N GLN A 872 70.91 28.11 -3.69
CA GLN A 872 70.01 29.17 -4.16
C GLN A 872 68.54 28.90 -3.81
N ALA A 873 68.11 27.63 -3.81
CA ALA A 873 66.79 27.22 -3.32
C ALA A 873 66.61 27.59 -1.83
N PHE A 874 67.58 27.27 -0.98
CA PHE A 874 67.59 27.63 0.44
C PHE A 874 67.59 29.15 0.67
N ILE A 875 68.46 29.90 -0.03
CA ILE A 875 68.52 31.36 0.06
C ILE A 875 67.20 32.00 -0.43
N GLY A 876 66.57 31.42 -1.46
CA GLY A 876 65.25 31.79 -1.94
C GLY A 876 64.17 31.63 -0.87
N ALA A 877 64.05 30.43 -0.29
CA ALA A 877 63.11 30.13 0.81
C ALA A 877 63.31 31.07 2.01
N ALA A 878 64.56 31.31 2.40
CA ALA A 878 64.94 32.22 3.48
C ALA A 878 64.56 33.68 3.20
N SER A 879 64.49 34.11 1.94
CA SER A 879 64.02 35.46 1.56
C SER A 879 62.50 35.57 1.38
N ALA A 880 61.80 34.46 1.09
CA ALA A 880 60.38 34.41 0.72
C ALA A 880 59.43 34.09 1.90
N ASN A 881 59.93 34.17 3.13
CA ASN A 881 59.26 33.73 4.37
C ASN A 881 58.69 32.31 4.28
N ASP A 882 59.46 31.35 3.75
CA ASP A 882 59.08 29.94 3.69
C ASP A 882 59.79 29.14 4.80
N GLN A 883 59.24 29.25 6.02
CA GLN A 883 59.85 28.69 7.22
C GLN A 883 59.90 27.15 7.22
N GLU A 884 58.90 26.48 6.66
CA GLU A 884 58.86 25.01 6.56
C GLU A 884 60.02 24.51 5.68
N MET A 885 60.22 25.15 4.53
CA MET A 885 61.31 24.85 3.60
C MET A 885 62.70 25.15 4.19
N VAL A 886 62.84 26.26 4.93
CA VAL A 886 64.07 26.58 5.66
C VAL A 886 64.38 25.52 6.72
N ARG A 887 63.38 25.09 7.51
CA ARG A 887 63.52 24.05 8.52
C ARG A 887 63.93 22.71 7.91
N TYR A 888 63.34 22.33 6.78
CA TYR A 888 63.74 21.16 6.01
C TYR A 888 65.23 21.21 5.63
N PHE A 889 65.69 22.29 5.01
CA PHE A 889 67.10 22.45 4.60
C PHE A 889 68.06 22.54 5.79
N CYS A 890 67.67 23.21 6.88
CA CYS A 890 68.47 23.27 8.11
C CYS A 890 68.55 21.92 8.83
N THR A 891 67.53 21.06 8.71
CA THR A 891 67.55 19.71 9.30
C THR A 891 68.48 18.79 8.51
N ASN A 892 68.47 18.89 7.18
CA ASN A 892 69.31 18.08 6.29
C ASN A 892 70.68 18.73 6.03
N GLU A 893 71.53 18.75 7.06
CA GLU A 893 72.83 19.47 7.05
C GLU A 893 73.76 19.10 5.88
N ALA A 894 73.66 17.88 5.34
CA ALA A 894 74.43 17.43 4.18
C ALA A 894 74.14 18.23 2.89
N LEU A 895 73.01 18.94 2.81
CA LEU A 895 72.57 19.70 1.64
C LEU A 895 73.10 21.15 1.61
N LEU A 896 73.59 21.69 2.73
CA LEU A 896 73.99 23.10 2.86
C LEU A 896 75.47 23.28 3.15
N SER A 897 76.17 24.08 2.33
CA SER A 897 77.48 24.57 2.75
C SER A 897 77.35 25.68 3.80
N ARG A 898 78.40 25.90 4.59
CA ARG A 898 78.48 27.02 5.54
C ARG A 898 78.28 28.39 4.86
N LYS A 899 78.63 28.52 3.58
CA LYS A 899 78.40 29.73 2.77
C LYS A 899 76.90 29.92 2.47
N ALA A 900 76.16 28.85 2.23
CA ALA A 900 74.71 28.90 2.05
C ALA A 900 74.00 29.34 3.34
N VAL A 901 74.34 28.74 4.48
CA VAL A 901 73.84 29.13 5.82
C VAL A 901 74.13 30.62 6.10
N ASP A 902 75.37 31.06 5.88
CA ASP A 902 75.78 32.46 6.02
C ASP A 902 74.95 33.41 5.14
N LEU A 903 74.64 33.04 3.89
CA LEU A 903 73.87 33.87 2.96
C LEU A 903 72.35 33.83 3.23
N GLY A 904 71.80 32.68 3.62
CA GLY A 904 70.39 32.53 4.00
C GLY A 904 70.04 33.41 5.21
N LEU A 905 70.91 33.44 6.23
CA LEU A 905 70.77 34.35 7.37
C LEU A 905 70.72 35.83 6.91
N GLN A 906 71.58 36.22 5.98
CA GLN A 906 71.64 37.59 5.47
C GLN A 906 70.39 37.95 4.65
N ALA A 907 69.86 37.01 3.86
CA ALA A 907 68.65 37.18 3.07
C ALA A 907 67.41 37.31 3.98
N ALA A 908 67.24 36.40 4.94
CA ALA A 908 66.15 36.46 5.92
C ALA A 908 66.19 37.73 6.78
N ALA A 909 67.38 38.13 7.23
CA ALA A 909 67.54 39.35 8.03
C ALA A 909 67.37 40.64 7.21
N GLN A 910 67.66 40.63 5.90
CA GLN A 910 67.34 41.76 5.01
C GLN A 910 65.83 41.85 4.70
N ALA A 911 65.08 40.74 4.81
CA ALA A 911 63.65 40.67 4.50
C ALA A 911 62.72 40.71 5.74
N GLY A 912 63.30 40.65 6.95
CA GLY A 912 62.57 40.82 8.21
C GLY A 912 62.03 39.55 8.86
N HIS A 913 62.37 38.37 8.32
CA HIS A 913 61.73 37.10 8.71
C HIS A 913 62.32 36.53 10.00
N LEU A 914 61.96 37.11 11.15
CA LEU A 914 62.48 36.76 12.48
C LEU A 914 62.52 35.25 12.75
N ALA A 915 61.44 34.53 12.50
CA ALA A 915 61.35 33.10 12.81
C ALA A 915 62.30 32.24 11.94
N ILE A 916 62.55 32.67 10.70
CA ILE A 916 63.58 32.08 9.82
C ILE A 916 64.99 32.46 10.29
N VAL A 917 65.20 33.70 10.73
CA VAL A 917 66.50 34.12 11.31
C VAL A 917 66.80 33.30 12.57
N GLN A 918 65.79 33.00 13.40
CA GLN A 918 65.91 32.09 14.55
C GLN A 918 66.28 30.66 14.11
N ASP A 919 65.51 30.05 13.21
CA ASP A 919 65.76 28.67 12.75
C ASP A 919 67.14 28.52 12.09
N ILE A 920 67.61 29.52 11.31
CA ILE A 920 68.95 29.51 10.69
C ILE A 920 70.06 29.77 11.73
N TYR A 921 69.81 30.57 12.77
CA TYR A 921 70.80 30.85 13.82
C TYR A 921 71.19 29.58 14.60
N LEU A 922 70.27 28.62 14.73
CA LEU A 922 70.53 27.30 15.34
C LEU A 922 71.58 26.48 14.57
N LYS A 923 71.90 26.82 13.31
CA LYS A 923 72.92 26.16 12.47
C LYS A 923 74.30 26.84 12.51
N ALA A 924 74.58 27.57 13.59
CA ALA A 924 75.88 28.19 13.88
C ALA A 924 76.50 29.01 12.71
N PRO A 925 75.77 29.98 12.12
CA PRO A 925 76.28 30.87 11.08
C PRO A 925 77.51 31.64 11.56
N SER A 926 78.37 32.05 10.63
CA SER A 926 79.64 32.69 10.99
C SER A 926 79.43 34.04 11.69
N ALA A 927 80.33 34.36 12.62
CA ALA A 927 80.37 35.68 13.27
C ALA A 927 80.62 36.85 12.28
N LYS A 928 80.92 36.57 10.99
CA LYS A 928 80.95 37.57 9.91
C LYS A 928 79.56 37.74 9.30
N ALA A 929 78.83 36.65 9.04
CA ALA A 929 77.46 36.67 8.56
C ALA A 929 76.49 37.29 9.57
N VAL A 930 76.57 36.94 10.86
CA VAL A 930 75.74 37.57 11.92
C VAL A 930 75.93 39.09 11.95
N ARG A 931 77.19 39.57 11.88
CA ARG A 931 77.52 41.01 11.79
C ARG A 931 77.15 41.67 10.45
N TYR A 932 76.76 40.91 9.42
CA TYR A 932 76.25 41.46 8.16
C TYR A 932 74.71 41.43 8.14
N ALA A 933 74.10 40.33 8.58
CA ALA A 933 72.66 40.19 8.83
C ALA A 933 72.13 41.27 9.78
N LEU A 934 72.81 41.52 10.90
CA LEU A 934 72.49 42.60 11.84
C LEU A 934 72.49 43.98 11.16
N ARG A 935 73.49 44.26 10.32
CA ARG A 935 73.56 45.53 9.56
C ARG A 935 72.47 45.63 8.51
N LYS A 936 72.13 44.51 7.83
CA LYS A 936 71.04 44.45 6.85
C LYS A 936 69.67 44.68 7.48
N ALA A 937 69.37 44.00 8.58
CA ALA A 937 68.15 44.21 9.37
C ALA A 937 68.05 45.66 9.88
N THR A 938 69.15 46.22 10.38
CA THR A 938 69.21 47.63 10.80
C THR A 938 68.93 48.59 9.64
N SER A 939 69.54 48.36 8.46
CA SER A 939 69.32 49.20 7.27
C SER A 939 67.93 49.06 6.64
N ALA A 940 67.19 48.01 6.99
CA ALA A 940 65.83 47.72 6.49
C ALA A 940 64.73 48.01 7.53
N GLY A 941 65.07 48.48 8.74
CA GLY A 941 64.11 48.80 9.80
C GLY A 941 63.50 47.58 10.50
N HIS A 942 64.13 46.41 10.43
CA HIS A 942 63.58 45.17 11.01
C HIS A 942 64.00 45.00 12.48
N GLU A 943 63.43 45.84 13.36
CA GLU A 943 63.85 45.99 14.76
C GLU A 943 63.86 44.67 15.55
N ALA A 944 62.81 43.85 15.46
CA ALA A 944 62.75 42.56 16.17
C ALA A 944 63.86 41.57 15.72
N VAL A 945 64.31 41.66 14.46
CA VAL A 945 65.45 40.88 13.95
C VAL A 945 66.78 41.45 14.46
N VAL A 946 66.89 42.78 14.56
CA VAL A 946 68.05 43.47 15.15
C VAL A 946 68.19 43.14 16.64
N GLU A 947 67.08 43.08 17.37
CA GLU A 947 67.03 42.69 18.79
C GLU A 947 67.44 41.23 18.99
N PHE A 948 66.82 40.29 18.27
CA PHE A 948 67.20 38.88 18.34
C PHE A 948 68.67 38.64 17.97
N LEU A 949 69.19 39.28 16.91
CA LEU A 949 70.60 39.13 16.52
C LEU A 949 71.60 39.81 17.48
N ARG A 950 71.14 40.66 18.41
CA ARG A 950 71.93 41.18 19.53
C ARG A 950 71.81 40.30 20.79
N HIS A 951 70.62 39.76 21.06
CA HIS A 951 70.30 39.02 22.29
C HIS A 951 69.57 37.68 22.01
N PRO A 952 70.21 36.69 21.35
CA PRO A 952 69.52 35.50 20.84
C PRO A 952 68.88 34.61 21.92
N LEU A 953 69.41 34.68 23.14
CA LEU A 953 69.01 33.83 24.27
C LEU A 953 67.78 34.36 25.04
N ALA A 954 67.30 35.59 24.75
CA ALA A 954 66.27 36.26 25.55
C ALA A 954 64.83 36.10 25.02
N MET A 955 64.64 35.72 23.76
CA MET A 955 63.37 35.89 23.02
C MET A 955 62.65 34.57 22.67
N ALA A 956 63.04 33.44 23.27
CA ALA A 956 62.55 32.11 22.87
C ALA A 956 61.21 31.67 23.48
N VAL A 957 60.54 32.50 24.29
CA VAL A 957 59.45 32.07 25.20
C VAL A 957 58.21 32.98 25.15
N SER A 958 57.53 33.07 24.00
CA SER A 958 56.11 33.48 23.92
C SER A 958 55.51 33.31 22.51
N VAL A 959 54.71 32.27 22.27
CA VAL A 959 53.79 32.19 21.11
C VAL A 959 52.50 31.49 21.50
N SER A 960 51.37 32.17 21.33
CA SER A 960 50.02 31.58 21.25
C SER A 960 49.15 32.47 20.37
N GLU A 961 48.49 31.89 19.37
CA GLU A 961 47.95 32.64 18.22
C GLU A 961 46.52 33.19 18.43
N PRO A 962 46.20 34.38 17.88
CA PRO A 962 44.82 34.86 17.75
C PRO A 962 44.19 34.44 16.41
N LYS A 963 42.89 34.09 16.42
CA LYS A 963 42.10 33.93 15.19
C LYS A 963 41.70 35.30 14.60
N PRO A 964 41.80 35.51 13.27
CA PRO A 964 41.12 36.61 12.59
C PRO A 964 39.63 36.29 12.35
N ALA A 965 38.83 37.32 12.06
CA ALA A 965 37.40 37.23 11.80
C ALA A 965 37.01 37.81 10.43
N THR A 966 35.70 37.76 10.12
CA THR A 966 34.99 38.51 9.05
C THR A 966 35.03 37.86 7.63
N LEU A 967 34.18 38.21 6.64
CA LEU A 967 33.30 39.39 6.49
C LEU A 967 32.13 39.19 5.46
N LYS A 968 30.86 39.46 5.85
CA LYS A 968 29.73 39.92 4.97
C LYS A 968 29.31 38.97 3.80
N ARG A 969 28.21 39.12 3.02
CA ARG A 969 27.11 40.10 2.75
C ARG A 969 25.96 39.32 2.01
N HIS A 970 24.72 39.74 1.70
CA HIS A 970 23.87 40.95 1.91
C HIS A 970 22.35 40.60 1.67
N LEU A 971 21.45 41.59 1.80
CA LEU A 971 20.15 41.88 1.11
C LEU A 971 19.47 40.87 0.13
N SER A 972 18.13 40.85 -0.09
CA SER A 972 16.93 41.50 0.54
C SER A 972 15.62 41.19 -0.21
N VAL A 973 14.44 41.23 0.47
CA VAL A 973 13.08 41.73 0.03
C VAL A 973 12.49 41.26 -1.33
N GLY A 974 11.20 40.95 -1.52
CA GLY A 974 9.97 41.02 -0.68
C GLY A 974 8.73 41.38 -1.55
N GLU A 975 7.51 41.28 -0.99
CA GLU A 975 6.19 41.67 -1.61
C GLU A 975 5.69 40.76 -2.78
N GLY A 976 4.38 40.57 -3.06
CA GLY A 976 3.16 40.89 -2.29
C GLY A 976 1.79 40.62 -3.00
N LEU A 977 0.84 40.00 -2.26
CA LEU A 977 -0.61 40.30 -2.13
C LEU A 977 -1.71 40.07 -3.26
N VAL A 978 -2.86 39.51 -2.78
CA VAL A 978 -4.30 39.91 -2.99
C VAL A 978 -5.25 39.26 -4.05
N ALA A 979 -6.49 38.99 -3.58
CA ALA A 979 -7.81 38.83 -4.29
C ALA A 979 -8.09 37.58 -5.17
N PHE A 980 -9.34 37.13 -5.43
CA PHE A 980 -10.67 37.03 -4.72
C PHE A 980 -11.64 36.25 -5.67
N GLY A 981 -12.66 35.51 -5.20
CA GLY A 981 -13.78 35.03 -6.08
C GLY A 981 -14.49 33.71 -5.71
N LEU A 982 -15.70 33.49 -6.25
CA LEU A 982 -16.65 32.36 -6.05
C LEU A 982 -17.37 32.04 -7.41
N PHE A 983 -18.25 31.04 -7.64
CA PHE A 983 -19.21 30.23 -6.84
C PHE A 983 -19.51 28.85 -7.53
N SER A 984 -20.31 27.99 -6.85
CA SER A 984 -21.38 27.02 -7.26
C SER A 984 -21.69 26.66 -8.75
N PRO A 985 -22.44 25.56 -9.09
CA PRO A 985 -23.28 24.67 -8.25
C PRO A 985 -23.04 23.12 -8.48
N PRO A 986 -24.01 22.16 -8.59
CA PRO A 986 -23.96 20.92 -7.79
C PRO A 986 -23.97 19.57 -8.57
N ALA A 987 -23.85 18.44 -7.86
CA ALA A 987 -23.90 17.08 -8.42
C ALA A 987 -24.47 16.00 -7.42
N THR A 988 -24.39 14.72 -7.77
CA THR A 988 -25.43 13.68 -7.52
C THR A 988 -25.11 12.63 -6.41
N PRO A 989 -26.09 11.79 -5.99
CA PRO A 989 -26.00 11.03 -4.72
C PRO A 989 -24.84 10.04 -4.53
N LEU A 990 -24.22 9.51 -5.59
CA LEU A 990 -23.05 8.61 -5.44
C LEU A 990 -21.81 9.36 -4.91
N GLN A 991 -21.77 10.68 -5.08
CA GLN A 991 -20.66 11.57 -4.71
C GLN A 991 -20.62 11.92 -3.21
N LYS A 992 -21.40 11.21 -2.39
CA LYS A 992 -21.61 11.51 -0.96
C LYS A 992 -20.82 10.65 0.03
N SER A 993 -19.97 9.73 -0.44
CA SER A 993 -19.09 8.91 0.40
C SER A 993 -17.62 9.33 0.33
N LEU A 994 -17.11 9.74 -0.85
CA LEU A 994 -15.67 9.96 -1.08
C LEU A 994 -15.23 11.43 -1.28
N SER A 995 -16.13 12.39 -1.08
CA SER A 995 -15.85 13.83 -1.21
C SER A 995 -14.84 14.43 -0.21
N TYR A 996 -14.30 13.62 0.73
CA TYR A 996 -13.36 14.02 1.78
C TYR A 996 -12.04 14.67 1.30
N GLY A 997 -11.67 14.54 0.02
CA GLY A 997 -10.38 15.01 -0.50
C GLY A 997 -10.25 16.50 -0.86
N CYS A 998 -11.36 17.23 -1.03
CA CYS A 998 -11.36 18.48 -1.81
C CYS A 998 -11.79 19.77 -1.10
N GLU A 999 -12.36 19.72 0.11
CA GLU A 999 -12.80 20.94 0.83
C GLU A 999 -11.66 21.58 1.64
N LEU A 1000 -10.78 20.77 2.24
CA LEU A 1000 -9.67 21.22 3.09
C LEU A 1000 -8.62 22.07 2.34
N SER A 1001 -8.48 21.87 1.03
CA SER A 1001 -7.63 22.68 0.17
C SER A 1001 -8.21 24.08 -0.11
N ARG A 1002 -9.55 24.23 -0.05
CA ARG A 1002 -10.23 25.53 -0.12
C ARG A 1002 -10.15 26.28 1.21
N LEU A 1003 -10.33 25.60 2.33
CA LEU A 1003 -10.26 26.22 3.67
C LEU A 1003 -8.83 26.69 4.04
N ARG A 1004 -7.77 25.98 3.63
CA ARG A 1004 -6.38 26.44 3.85
C ARG A 1004 -6.03 27.74 3.13
N ALA A 1005 -6.76 28.14 2.09
CA ALA A 1005 -6.59 29.45 1.45
C ALA A 1005 -7.25 30.60 2.24
N GLY A 1006 -8.16 30.30 3.18
CA GLY A 1006 -8.93 31.30 3.93
C GLY A 1006 -8.36 31.72 5.29
N ARG A 1007 -7.50 30.90 5.92
CA ARG A 1007 -6.91 31.19 7.26
C ARG A 1007 -5.44 30.80 7.33
N ALA A 1008 -4.56 31.70 6.90
CA ALA A 1008 -3.10 31.56 7.00
C ALA A 1008 -2.39 32.88 7.41
N ILE A 1009 -3.02 33.69 8.26
CA ILE A 1009 -2.38 34.85 8.91
C ILE A 1009 -2.75 34.87 10.40
N VAL A 1010 -1.79 34.51 11.25
CA VAL A 1010 -1.48 34.99 12.62
C VAL A 1010 -0.53 33.95 13.26
N SER A 1011 0.54 34.47 13.85
CA SER A 1011 1.66 33.78 14.52
C SER A 1011 1.34 32.49 15.30
N PHE A 1012 2.20 31.46 15.16
CA PHE A 1012 3.42 31.37 15.97
C PHE A 1012 4.56 30.65 15.20
#